data_AF-A0A665VMF3-F1
#
_entry.id   AF-A0A665VMF3-F1
#
_cell.length_a   1.000
_cell.length_b   1.000
_cell.length_c   1.000
_cell.angle_alpha   90.00
_cell.angle_beta   90.00
_cell.angle_gamma   90.00
#
_symmetry.space_group_name_H-M   'P 1'
#
loop_
_entity.id
_entity.type
_entity.pdbx_description
1 polymer ?
#
loop_
_entity_poly.entity_id
_entity_poly.type
_entity_poly.pdbx_seq_one_letter_code
_entity_poly.pdbx_strand_id
1 'polypeptide(L)'
;MDLSALIKKIGHSLVEIRVRALKSIICKLDHSLISVSDIVQEKMLFVYLLEWFNFPEVPMQEEVLELLTTLSKHPSAAQMLRDVGAVDFLTQLSPNVEPRLQAVISGTLDQLFQLPELLPCKTIVYSRGPLDTAPTVHESVKCLKFSVFPWLTLTNTDRHILSSNESSLRSNNPHLVRTTCDLLCDVIMQDFPPEIFLQRPNIVKSLLSLLRVGSGKGEASYLHMQALSCLRQLCTGLRRKLRFYQDPGFYSTKQDPVSQNSSFSYSQEVRGTQRSQDSSPREESREECSPRPSVVGRTGQRARGDGQDGDAASNSSSSHRGGVAAQAPRQTPQSPTDVAHLDLPELGVEDDLELQLQQLTVAQFTVATMEHAVPLLKTEGSHVFHCVLELLCNAVLLLGDSVCELVWDDRSLVGMELKEKLQAFMGLLGDILSYHQSYAADIPASSQVHHRIAYTGTAIFTIKLLQTILPPEKASDNLPESIATAIFHLCLDTSLGTLLPSVKEAAVAYLEQVNPDSHDLYRQVNRAALWMESTCNFIKEGEKNWLELLELADQAIHGLPFHHHLPIINECVCICSYLWKFDEPSPLLQTESQKLLLKLLSHPLLPVKTETYTCTLNLVKDCLGIQNVSRQNPGACGGVNFLLHYRVLYEISTFGLQDSAEKVSCQV
;
A
#
# COMPACT_ATOMS: atom_id res chain seq x y z
N MET A 1 -13.80 19.54 -1.19
CA MET A 1 -14.95 19.16 -2.05
C MET A 1 -16.19 19.25 -1.17
N ASP A 2 -17.21 20.02 -1.54
CA ASP A 2 -18.29 20.37 -0.59
C ASP A 2 -19.36 19.27 -0.50
N LEU A 3 -19.04 18.19 0.23
CA LEU A 3 -19.98 17.11 0.51
C LEU A 3 -21.25 17.65 1.21
N SER A 4 -21.09 18.53 2.20
CA SER A 4 -22.15 19.33 2.81
C SER A 4 -23.09 20.04 1.82
N ALA A 5 -22.59 20.53 0.67
CA ALA A 5 -23.40 21.20 -0.35
C ALA A 5 -24.16 20.23 -1.29
N LEU A 6 -23.83 18.94 -1.26
CA LEU A 6 -24.63 17.87 -1.85
C LEU A 6 -25.66 17.37 -0.83
N ILE A 7 -25.25 17.19 0.43
CA ILE A 7 -26.08 16.74 1.54
C ILE A 7 -27.26 17.71 1.80
N LYS A 8 -27.02 19.02 1.80
CA LYS A 8 -28.08 20.05 1.90
C LYS A 8 -29.13 20.01 0.78
N LYS A 9 -28.89 19.30 -0.33
CA LYS A 9 -29.87 19.13 -1.42
C LYS A 9 -30.82 17.94 -1.20
N ILE A 10 -30.50 17.06 -0.26
CA ILE A 10 -31.34 15.92 0.14
C ILE A 10 -32.57 16.44 0.91
N GLY A 11 -32.38 17.39 1.83
CA GLY A 11 -33.47 18.08 2.54
C GLY A 11 -34.20 19.16 1.72
N HIS A 12 -34.01 19.25 0.40
CA HIS A 12 -34.68 20.28 -0.41
C HIS A 12 -36.16 19.95 -0.61
N SER A 13 -37.03 20.97 -0.61
CA SER A 13 -38.45 20.84 -0.94
C SER A 13 -38.77 20.22 -2.31
N LEU A 14 -37.87 20.30 -3.30
CA LEU A 14 -38.13 19.90 -4.69
C LEU A 14 -37.67 18.47 -4.96
N VAL A 15 -38.62 17.63 -5.37
CA VAL A 15 -38.47 16.17 -5.57
C VAL A 15 -37.34 15.84 -6.56
N GLU A 16 -37.24 16.55 -7.69
CA GLU A 16 -36.16 16.33 -8.67
C GLU A 16 -34.76 16.60 -8.12
N ILE A 17 -34.64 17.64 -7.27
CA ILE A 17 -33.36 18.02 -6.64
C ILE A 17 -32.96 16.97 -5.61
N ARG A 18 -33.92 16.52 -4.78
CA ARG A 18 -33.75 15.40 -3.85
C ARG A 18 -33.26 14.15 -4.58
N VAL A 19 -34.00 13.69 -5.59
CA VAL A 19 -33.70 12.47 -6.38
C VAL A 19 -32.34 12.55 -7.07
N ARG A 20 -31.98 13.69 -7.69
CA ARG A 20 -30.66 13.87 -8.31
C ARG A 20 -29.52 13.89 -7.28
N ALA A 21 -29.74 14.44 -6.09
CA ALA A 21 -28.76 14.41 -5.00
C ALA A 21 -28.55 12.98 -4.47
N LEU A 22 -29.64 12.24 -4.20
CA LEU A 22 -29.59 10.84 -3.75
C LEU A 22 -28.88 9.93 -4.76
N LYS A 23 -29.29 9.96 -6.05
CA LYS A 23 -28.62 9.20 -7.11
C LYS A 23 -27.14 9.55 -7.26
N SER A 24 -26.76 10.80 -6.97
CA SER A 24 -25.36 11.23 -6.96
C SER A 24 -24.58 10.80 -5.71
N ILE A 25 -25.22 10.33 -4.64
CA ILE A 25 -24.56 9.80 -3.44
C ILE A 25 -24.42 8.28 -3.56
N ILE A 26 -25.50 7.59 -3.94
CA ILE A 26 -25.49 6.14 -4.16
C ILE A 26 -24.45 5.76 -5.22
N CYS A 27 -24.50 6.39 -6.41
CA CYS A 27 -23.50 6.18 -7.46
C CYS A 27 -22.06 6.50 -7.01
N LYS A 28 -21.86 7.40 -6.04
CA LYS A 28 -20.53 7.69 -5.48
C LYS A 28 -20.04 6.64 -4.47
N LEU A 29 -20.95 5.97 -3.77
CA LEU A 29 -20.61 4.80 -2.95
C LEU A 29 -20.33 3.57 -3.82
N ASP A 30 -21.19 3.29 -4.81
CA ASP A 30 -21.07 2.13 -5.71
C ASP A 30 -19.71 2.09 -6.43
N HIS A 31 -19.23 3.26 -6.88
CA HIS A 31 -17.94 3.41 -7.56
C HIS A 31 -16.77 3.72 -6.59
N SER A 32 -16.97 3.60 -5.27
CA SER A 32 -15.95 3.84 -4.23
C SER A 32 -15.30 5.23 -4.25
N LEU A 33 -16.04 6.24 -4.71
CA LEU A 33 -15.61 7.64 -4.90
C LEU A 33 -15.72 8.48 -3.62
N ILE A 34 -16.54 8.04 -2.68
CA ILE A 34 -16.59 8.49 -1.30
C ILE A 34 -16.61 7.21 -0.46
N SER A 35 -15.71 7.06 0.51
CA SER A 35 -15.77 5.91 1.41
C SER A 35 -16.88 6.09 2.45
N VAL A 36 -17.38 5.00 3.01
CA VAL A 36 -18.33 5.08 4.13
C VAL A 36 -17.73 5.88 5.30
N SER A 37 -16.42 5.77 5.52
CA SER A 37 -15.65 6.51 6.53
C SER A 37 -15.66 8.04 6.33
N ASP A 38 -15.74 8.52 5.09
CA ASP A 38 -15.87 9.96 4.80
C ASP A 38 -17.30 10.44 5.08
N ILE A 39 -18.31 9.63 4.70
CA ILE A 39 -19.72 9.91 4.94
C ILE A 39 -20.04 9.97 6.44
N VAL A 40 -19.40 9.13 7.25
CA VAL A 40 -19.52 9.13 8.72
C VAL A 40 -19.19 10.50 9.35
N GLN A 41 -18.44 11.39 8.68
CA GLN A 41 -18.12 12.70 9.25
C GLN A 41 -19.28 13.70 9.13
N GLU A 42 -20.21 13.51 8.18
CA GLU A 42 -21.28 14.45 7.87
C GLU A 42 -22.61 14.03 8.53
N LYS A 43 -22.74 14.30 9.85
CA LYS A 43 -23.93 13.99 10.67
C LYS A 43 -25.27 14.37 10.04
N MET A 44 -25.32 15.46 9.27
CA MET A 44 -26.54 15.93 8.62
C MET A 44 -27.08 14.99 7.53
N LEU A 45 -26.27 14.12 6.93
CA LEU A 45 -26.77 13.13 5.98
C LEU A 45 -27.79 12.20 6.65
N PHE A 46 -27.43 11.66 7.82
CA PHE A 46 -28.27 10.69 8.54
C PHE A 46 -29.62 11.31 8.94
N VAL A 47 -29.62 12.59 9.30
CA VAL A 47 -30.85 13.38 9.53
C VAL A 47 -31.67 13.47 8.23
N TYR A 48 -31.08 13.96 7.12
CA TYR A 48 -31.82 14.17 5.86
C TYR A 48 -32.29 12.86 5.19
N LEU A 49 -31.64 11.71 5.44
CA LEU A 49 -32.10 10.41 4.95
C LEU A 49 -33.31 9.86 5.73
N LEU A 50 -33.46 10.22 7.01
CA LEU A 50 -34.65 9.89 7.80
C LEU A 50 -35.78 10.88 7.49
N GLU A 51 -35.47 12.20 7.43
CA GLU A 51 -36.42 13.24 7.01
C GLU A 51 -36.98 13.01 5.59
N TRP A 52 -36.28 12.25 4.74
CA TRP A 52 -36.75 11.85 3.41
C TRP A 52 -38.16 11.22 3.44
N PHE A 53 -38.47 10.43 4.46
CA PHE A 53 -39.77 9.76 4.64
C PHE A 53 -40.84 10.67 5.27
N ASN A 54 -40.47 11.86 5.75
CA ASN A 54 -41.39 12.86 6.30
C ASN A 54 -41.96 13.83 5.23
N PHE A 55 -41.49 13.74 3.97
CA PHE A 55 -42.04 14.51 2.86
C PHE A 55 -43.35 13.90 2.33
N PRO A 56 -44.27 14.70 1.77
CA PRO A 56 -45.53 14.19 1.20
C PRO A 56 -45.34 13.37 -0.08
N GLU A 57 -44.18 13.48 -0.74
CA GLU A 57 -43.76 12.63 -1.84
C GLU A 57 -42.38 12.03 -1.52
N VAL A 58 -42.35 10.70 -1.40
CA VAL A 58 -41.18 9.91 -1.00
C VAL A 58 -40.76 8.97 -2.15
N PRO A 59 -40.06 9.47 -3.18
CA PRO A 59 -39.51 8.62 -4.24
C PRO A 59 -38.34 7.78 -3.72
N MET A 60 -38.01 6.70 -4.43
CA MET A 60 -36.81 5.87 -4.19
C MET A 60 -36.68 5.32 -2.76
N GLN A 61 -37.77 4.75 -2.22
CA GLN A 61 -37.78 4.21 -0.86
C GLN A 61 -36.84 3.00 -0.69
N GLU A 62 -36.76 2.12 -1.69
CA GLU A 62 -35.87 0.95 -1.69
C GLU A 62 -34.41 1.41 -1.62
N GLU A 63 -34.01 2.34 -2.50
CA GLU A 63 -32.64 2.81 -2.60
C GLU A 63 -32.17 3.65 -1.39
N VAL A 64 -33.09 4.35 -0.69
CA VAL A 64 -32.76 5.03 0.58
C VAL A 64 -32.56 4.02 1.72
N LEU A 65 -33.38 2.97 1.79
CA LEU A 65 -33.25 1.94 2.82
C LEU A 65 -32.02 1.05 2.59
N GLU A 66 -31.69 0.72 1.33
CA GLU A 66 -30.43 0.03 0.99
C GLU A 66 -29.20 0.88 1.30
N LEU A 67 -29.27 2.21 1.09
CA LEU A 67 -28.22 3.15 1.49
C LEU A 67 -28.06 3.16 3.02
N LEU A 68 -29.14 3.27 3.79
CA LEU A 68 -29.10 3.20 5.26
C LEU A 68 -28.53 1.87 5.76
N THR A 69 -28.94 0.74 5.17
CA THR A 69 -28.42 -0.61 5.44
C THR A 69 -26.93 -0.74 5.09
N THR A 70 -26.46 0.00 4.10
CA THR A 70 -25.04 -0.02 3.67
C THR A 70 -24.18 0.84 4.58
N LEU A 71 -24.70 1.98 5.07
CA LEU A 71 -24.03 2.80 6.07
C LEU A 71 -24.00 2.11 7.44
N SER A 72 -25.06 1.40 7.86
CA SER A 72 -25.12 0.73 9.17
C SER A 72 -24.12 -0.43 9.33
N LYS A 73 -23.53 -0.95 8.25
CA LYS A 73 -22.44 -1.94 8.28
C LYS A 73 -21.11 -1.38 8.81
N HIS A 74 -20.95 -0.06 8.85
CA HIS A 74 -19.75 0.58 9.37
C HIS A 74 -19.99 1.05 10.82
N PRO A 75 -19.19 0.61 11.82
CA PRO A 75 -19.53 0.73 13.24
C PRO A 75 -19.74 2.18 13.69
N SER A 76 -18.96 3.12 13.17
CA SER A 76 -19.10 4.54 13.48
C SER A 76 -20.36 5.17 12.87
N ALA A 77 -20.85 4.68 11.72
CA ALA A 77 -22.11 5.13 11.13
C ALA A 77 -23.31 4.49 11.85
N ALA A 78 -23.20 3.22 12.25
CA ALA A 78 -24.19 2.58 13.13
C ALA A 78 -24.36 3.35 14.45
N GLN A 79 -23.27 3.83 15.06
CA GLN A 79 -23.36 4.69 16.23
C GLN A 79 -24.10 6.00 15.94
N MET A 80 -23.76 6.72 14.86
CA MET A 80 -24.45 7.98 14.58
C MET A 80 -25.92 7.80 14.18
N LEU A 81 -26.29 6.67 13.56
CA LEU A 81 -27.70 6.31 13.34
C LEU A 81 -28.44 6.11 14.67
N ARG A 82 -27.81 5.46 15.66
CA ARG A 82 -28.35 5.39 17.03
C ARG A 82 -28.47 6.78 17.66
N ASP A 83 -27.42 7.59 17.60
CA ASP A 83 -27.37 8.95 18.18
C ASP A 83 -28.44 9.90 17.62
N VAL A 84 -28.85 9.70 16.35
CA VAL A 84 -29.88 10.49 15.65
C VAL A 84 -31.30 9.93 15.87
N GLY A 85 -31.46 8.80 16.56
CA GLY A 85 -32.77 8.19 16.84
C GLY A 85 -33.34 7.32 15.71
N ALA A 86 -32.49 6.82 14.80
CA ALA A 86 -32.93 6.00 13.68
C ALA A 86 -33.65 4.71 14.11
N VAL A 87 -33.33 4.16 15.28
CA VAL A 87 -33.95 2.92 15.80
C VAL A 87 -35.45 3.11 16.05
N ASP A 88 -35.84 4.17 16.77
CA ASP A 88 -37.24 4.49 17.03
C ASP A 88 -37.98 4.85 15.74
N PHE A 89 -37.33 5.63 14.86
CA PHE A 89 -37.90 6.05 13.59
C PHE A 89 -38.18 4.86 12.65
N LEU A 90 -37.19 3.98 12.44
CA LEU A 90 -37.34 2.80 11.59
C LEU A 90 -38.35 1.80 12.16
N THR A 91 -38.44 1.68 13.49
CA THR A 91 -39.46 0.85 14.16
C THR A 91 -40.88 1.38 13.92
N GLN A 92 -41.08 2.71 13.94
CA GLN A 92 -42.36 3.35 13.62
C GLN A 92 -42.68 3.38 12.11
N LEU A 93 -41.65 3.43 11.26
CA LEU A 93 -41.79 3.42 9.81
C LEU A 93 -42.20 2.03 9.30
N SER A 94 -41.57 0.96 9.79
CA SER A 94 -41.76 -0.44 9.37
C SER A 94 -43.22 -0.84 9.04
N PRO A 95 -44.23 -0.68 9.92
CA PRO A 95 -45.61 -1.08 9.63
C PRO A 95 -46.30 -0.33 8.47
N ASN A 96 -45.72 0.77 7.99
CA ASN A 96 -46.27 1.64 6.94
C ASN A 96 -45.63 1.42 5.55
N VAL A 97 -44.64 0.53 5.41
CA VAL A 97 -43.92 0.26 4.16
C VAL A 97 -44.16 -1.17 3.66
N GLU A 98 -43.97 -1.44 2.37
CA GLU A 98 -44.16 -2.76 1.77
C GLU A 98 -43.35 -3.89 2.46
N PRO A 99 -43.86 -5.14 2.50
CA PRO A 99 -43.18 -6.26 3.16
C PRO A 99 -41.74 -6.55 2.69
N ARG A 100 -41.40 -6.21 1.43
CA ARG A 100 -40.03 -6.33 0.92
C ARG A 100 -39.08 -5.34 1.61
N LEU A 101 -39.55 -4.13 1.88
CA LEU A 101 -38.80 -3.06 2.55
C LEU A 101 -38.80 -3.22 4.07
N GLN A 102 -39.84 -3.84 4.65
CA GLN A 102 -39.82 -4.27 6.05
C GLN A 102 -38.64 -5.20 6.36
N ALA A 103 -38.28 -6.11 5.43
CA ALA A 103 -37.12 -6.99 5.59
C ALA A 103 -35.76 -6.23 5.52
N VAL A 104 -35.68 -5.16 4.74
CA VAL A 104 -34.51 -4.26 4.71
C VAL A 104 -34.42 -3.46 6.00
N ILE A 105 -35.56 -2.98 6.51
CA ILE A 105 -35.66 -2.26 7.80
C ILE A 105 -35.25 -3.17 8.97
N SER A 106 -35.74 -4.42 9.04
CA SER A 106 -35.32 -5.36 10.09
C SER A 106 -33.82 -5.67 10.00
N GLY A 107 -33.28 -5.90 8.79
CA GLY A 107 -31.84 -6.07 8.60
C GLY A 107 -31.01 -4.84 9.02
N THR A 108 -31.55 -3.63 8.83
CA THR A 108 -30.92 -2.39 9.34
C THR A 108 -30.94 -2.36 10.87
N LEU A 109 -32.08 -2.68 11.49
CA LEU A 109 -32.25 -2.68 12.94
C LEU A 109 -31.35 -3.72 13.61
N ASP A 110 -31.27 -4.94 13.09
CA ASP A 110 -30.37 -5.99 13.60
C ASP A 110 -28.90 -5.55 13.60
N GLN A 111 -28.46 -4.84 12.55
CA GLN A 111 -27.12 -4.23 12.50
C GLN A 111 -26.95 -3.08 13.51
N LEU A 112 -28.00 -2.28 13.74
CA LEU A 112 -27.97 -1.22 14.76
C LEU A 112 -28.00 -1.74 16.20
N PHE A 113 -28.47 -2.97 16.45
CA PHE A 113 -28.39 -3.61 17.77
C PHE A 113 -27.07 -4.35 18.04
N GLN A 114 -26.20 -4.52 17.03
CA GLN A 114 -24.89 -5.14 17.22
C GLN A 114 -23.86 -4.15 17.84
N LEU A 115 -23.06 -4.68 18.78
CA LEU A 115 -21.94 -3.98 19.41
C LEU A 115 -20.67 -4.07 18.55
N PRO A 116 -19.71 -3.14 18.66
CA PRO A 116 -18.59 -3.07 17.74
C PRO A 116 -17.51 -4.14 18.03
N GLU A 117 -17.46 -5.18 17.20
CA GLU A 117 -16.26 -6.02 17.06
C GLU A 117 -15.31 -5.45 16.00
N LEU A 118 -14.00 -5.67 16.16
CA LEU A 118 -12.97 -5.12 15.27
C LEU A 118 -12.82 -5.99 14.01
N LEU A 119 -12.99 -5.37 12.83
CA LEU A 119 -13.13 -6.04 11.54
C LEU A 119 -11.84 -6.68 11.00
N PRO A 120 -11.96 -7.88 10.40
CA PRO A 120 -11.22 -8.29 9.22
C PRO A 120 -12.04 -7.98 7.95
N CYS A 121 -11.48 -7.23 7.00
CA CYS A 121 -12.15 -6.93 5.73
C CYS A 121 -12.14 -8.15 4.77
N LYS A 122 -13.27 -8.40 4.10
CA LYS A 122 -13.39 -9.39 3.02
C LYS A 122 -13.49 -8.71 1.65
N THR A 123 -12.75 -9.22 0.68
CA THR A 123 -12.80 -8.80 -0.73
C THR A 123 -14.13 -9.19 -1.37
N ILE A 124 -14.77 -8.27 -2.11
CA ILE A 124 -15.96 -8.58 -2.92
C ILE A 124 -15.53 -8.82 -4.37
N VAL A 125 -15.74 -10.04 -4.86
CA VAL A 125 -15.49 -10.42 -6.26
C VAL A 125 -16.78 -10.24 -7.06
N TYR A 126 -16.77 -9.39 -8.07
CA TYR A 126 -17.89 -9.25 -9.01
C TYR A 126 -17.80 -10.29 -10.14
N SER A 127 -18.47 -11.41 -9.95
CA SER A 127 -18.73 -12.39 -11.02
C SER A 127 -19.58 -11.75 -12.13
N ARG A 128 -19.11 -11.77 -13.39
CA ARG A 128 -19.89 -11.30 -14.54
C ARG A 128 -20.15 -12.44 -15.53
N GLY A 129 -21.43 -12.68 -15.82
CA GLY A 129 -21.88 -13.71 -16.75
C GLY A 129 -21.55 -13.42 -18.22
N PRO A 130 -21.68 -14.44 -19.10
CA PRO A 130 -21.10 -14.43 -20.45
C PRO A 130 -21.96 -13.70 -21.50
N LEU A 131 -21.32 -13.28 -22.59
CA LEU A 131 -21.94 -12.94 -23.87
C LEU A 131 -21.04 -13.38 -25.03
N ASP A 132 -21.65 -13.62 -26.19
CA ASP A 132 -21.17 -14.59 -27.18
C ASP A 132 -20.10 -14.12 -28.19
N THR A 133 -19.54 -15.16 -28.82
CA THR A 133 -18.56 -15.24 -29.90
C THR A 133 -18.63 -14.19 -31.03
N ALA A 134 -17.50 -13.57 -31.34
CA ALA A 134 -16.93 -13.49 -32.70
C ALA A 134 -15.42 -13.16 -32.63
N PRO A 135 -14.53 -13.79 -33.44
CA PRO A 135 -13.09 -13.55 -33.36
C PRO A 135 -12.61 -12.46 -34.34
N THR A 136 -12.09 -11.35 -33.81
CA THR A 136 -11.24 -10.40 -34.55
C THR A 136 -9.96 -10.12 -33.79
N VAL A 137 -8.80 -10.26 -34.45
CA VAL A 137 -7.49 -10.23 -33.79
C VAL A 137 -7.00 -8.79 -33.58
N HIS A 138 -7.50 -8.18 -32.52
CA HIS A 138 -6.79 -7.13 -31.79
C HIS A 138 -6.83 -7.49 -30.31
N GLU A 139 -5.72 -8.01 -29.78
CA GLU A 139 -5.56 -8.21 -28.33
C GLU A 139 -5.45 -6.85 -27.66
N SER A 140 -6.60 -6.32 -27.22
CA SER A 140 -6.69 -5.14 -26.38
C SER A 140 -5.88 -5.36 -25.10
N VAL A 141 -5.05 -4.37 -24.75
CA VAL A 141 -4.31 -4.35 -23.48
C VAL A 141 -5.34 -4.28 -22.36
N LYS A 142 -5.36 -5.30 -21.49
CA LYS A 142 -6.30 -5.44 -20.36
C LYS A 142 -5.64 -5.16 -19.02
N CYS A 143 -4.31 -5.20 -18.98
CA CYS A 143 -3.52 -5.06 -17.75
C CYS A 143 -3.37 -3.61 -17.22
N LEU A 144 -3.76 -2.60 -18.00
CA LEU A 144 -3.65 -1.18 -17.63
C LEU A 144 -4.97 -0.65 -17.05
N LYS A 145 -4.94 -0.18 -15.80
CA LYS A 145 -6.01 0.64 -15.19
C LYS A 145 -6.03 2.04 -15.79
N PHE A 146 -4.85 2.58 -16.10
CA PHE A 146 -4.65 3.89 -16.71
C PHE A 146 -3.38 3.87 -17.57
N SER A 147 -3.50 4.31 -18.83
CA SER A 147 -2.40 4.28 -19.80
C SER A 147 -1.76 5.65 -19.99
N VAL A 148 -2.53 6.65 -20.45
CA VAL A 148 -2.02 7.91 -21.03
C VAL A 148 -2.84 9.11 -20.55
N PHE A 149 -2.18 10.22 -20.22
CA PHE A 149 -2.83 11.51 -19.91
C PHE A 149 -3.18 12.30 -21.19
N PRO A 150 -4.29 13.06 -21.22
CA PRO A 150 -4.68 13.90 -22.36
C PRO A 150 -3.55 14.82 -22.85
N TRP A 151 -3.36 14.91 -24.18
CA TRP A 151 -2.28 15.69 -24.79
C TRP A 151 -2.33 17.16 -24.39
N LEU A 152 -1.18 17.71 -23.98
CA LEU A 152 -1.05 19.14 -23.69
C LEU A 152 -0.25 19.84 -24.78
N THR A 153 -0.88 20.83 -25.40
CA THR A 153 -0.24 21.78 -26.31
C THR A 153 0.57 22.80 -25.51
N LEU A 154 1.75 23.15 -26.02
CA LEU A 154 2.69 24.06 -25.37
C LEU A 154 2.83 25.36 -26.17
N THR A 155 3.16 26.46 -25.50
CA THR A 155 3.61 27.66 -26.21
C THR A 155 5.05 27.48 -26.70
N ASN A 156 5.50 28.29 -27.66
CA ASN A 156 6.88 28.22 -28.15
C ASN A 156 7.91 28.60 -27.06
N THR A 157 7.51 29.41 -26.07
CA THR A 157 8.33 29.70 -24.89
C THR A 157 8.52 28.44 -24.03
N ASP A 158 7.44 27.70 -23.77
CA ASP A 158 7.47 26.46 -22.98
C ASP A 158 8.31 25.38 -23.65
N ARG A 159 8.14 25.21 -24.97
CA ARG A 159 8.97 24.33 -25.80
C ARG A 159 10.46 24.64 -25.67
N HIS A 160 10.82 25.92 -25.75
CA HIS A 160 12.21 26.38 -25.59
C HIS A 160 12.74 26.15 -24.17
N ILE A 161 11.91 26.33 -23.14
CA ILE A 161 12.30 26.02 -21.75
C ILE A 161 12.61 24.53 -21.61
N LEU A 162 11.74 23.65 -22.10
CA LEU A 162 11.93 22.20 -21.98
C LEU A 162 13.14 21.72 -22.80
N SER A 163 13.31 22.16 -24.05
CA SER A 163 14.45 21.75 -24.90
C SER A 163 15.80 22.32 -24.44
N SER A 164 15.81 23.50 -23.82
CA SER A 164 16.99 24.07 -23.17
C SER A 164 17.41 23.27 -21.92
N ASN A 165 16.45 22.83 -21.10
CA ASN A 165 16.72 21.94 -19.98
C ASN A 165 17.14 20.52 -20.46
N GLU A 166 16.50 19.99 -21.49
CA GLU A 166 16.82 18.70 -22.10
C GLU A 166 18.26 18.65 -22.64
N SER A 167 18.69 19.69 -23.36
CA SER A 167 20.05 19.81 -23.88
C SER A 167 21.08 20.04 -22.77
N SER A 168 20.73 20.80 -21.73
CA SER A 168 21.58 21.00 -20.54
C SER A 168 21.79 19.70 -19.74
N LEU A 169 20.77 18.85 -19.61
CA LEU A 169 20.88 17.50 -19.03
C LEU A 169 21.79 16.55 -19.82
N ARG A 170 21.97 16.78 -21.13
CA ARG A 170 22.89 16.01 -21.99
C ARG A 170 24.26 16.67 -22.15
N SER A 171 24.53 17.75 -21.41
CA SER A 171 25.84 18.41 -21.46
C SER A 171 26.93 17.58 -20.76
N ASN A 172 28.16 17.65 -21.27
CA ASN A 172 29.32 17.00 -20.65
C ASN A 172 29.81 17.70 -19.35
N ASN A 173 29.05 18.66 -18.80
CA ASN A 173 29.44 19.46 -17.65
C ASN A 173 28.63 19.03 -16.41
N PRO A 174 29.23 18.33 -15.42
CA PRO A 174 28.51 17.81 -14.27
C PRO A 174 27.91 18.92 -13.38
N HIS A 175 28.49 20.13 -13.38
CA HIS A 175 27.89 21.27 -12.66
C HIS A 175 26.62 21.77 -13.37
N LEU A 176 26.60 21.82 -14.70
CA LEU A 176 25.42 22.24 -15.46
C LEU A 176 24.31 21.19 -15.35
N VAL A 177 24.62 19.90 -15.46
CA VAL A 177 23.64 18.81 -15.26
C VAL A 177 23.04 18.90 -13.85
N ARG A 178 23.86 19.10 -12.81
CA ARG A 178 23.41 19.30 -11.43
C ARG A 178 22.43 20.47 -11.30
N THR A 179 22.83 21.68 -11.71
CA THR A 179 21.95 22.86 -11.58
C THR A 179 20.70 22.78 -12.45
N THR A 180 20.76 22.02 -13.56
CA THR A 180 19.58 21.72 -14.40
C THR A 180 18.62 20.78 -13.67
N CYS A 181 19.12 19.74 -12.98
CA CYS A 181 18.27 18.89 -12.14
C CYS A 181 17.67 19.68 -10.97
N ASP A 182 18.46 20.49 -10.27
CA ASP A 182 17.97 21.32 -9.16
C ASP A 182 16.85 22.26 -9.65
N LEU A 183 17.05 22.94 -10.79
CA LEU A 183 16.05 23.78 -11.46
C LEU A 183 14.80 22.99 -11.90
N LEU A 184 14.97 21.79 -12.44
CA LEU A 184 13.87 20.90 -12.84
C LEU A 184 13.01 20.51 -11.62
N CYS A 185 13.65 20.12 -10.52
CA CYS A 185 12.99 19.78 -9.27
C CYS A 185 12.23 20.98 -8.67
N ASP A 186 12.90 22.13 -8.51
CA ASP A 186 12.41 23.23 -7.68
C ASP A 186 11.47 24.20 -8.42
N VAL A 187 11.62 24.33 -9.74
CA VAL A 187 10.86 25.27 -10.57
C VAL A 187 10.05 24.55 -11.65
N ILE A 188 10.71 23.86 -12.58
CA ILE A 188 10.02 23.36 -13.80
C ILE A 188 8.94 22.32 -13.46
N MET A 189 9.16 21.43 -12.49
CA MET A 189 8.16 20.45 -12.02
C MET A 189 7.08 21.04 -11.09
N GLN A 190 7.14 22.34 -10.74
CA GLN A 190 6.07 23.07 -10.07
C GLN A 190 5.23 23.86 -11.08
N ASP A 191 5.89 24.51 -12.05
CA ASP A 191 5.24 25.33 -13.08
C ASP A 191 4.53 24.47 -14.15
N PHE A 192 5.10 23.32 -14.52
CA PHE A 192 4.57 22.45 -15.58
C PHE A 192 3.80 21.24 -15.06
N PRO A 193 2.58 20.96 -15.60
CA PRO A 193 1.87 19.71 -15.35
C PRO A 193 2.73 18.46 -15.57
N PRO A 194 2.77 17.51 -14.62
CA PRO A 194 3.73 16.40 -14.63
C PRO A 194 3.56 15.43 -15.81
N GLU A 195 2.37 15.37 -16.41
CA GLU A 195 2.09 14.60 -17.61
C GLU A 195 2.93 15.03 -18.84
N ILE A 196 3.41 16.28 -18.89
CA ILE A 196 4.23 16.79 -20.01
C ILE A 196 5.55 16.03 -20.11
N PHE A 197 6.14 15.61 -18.98
CA PHE A 197 7.38 14.84 -18.95
C PHE A 197 7.20 13.39 -19.42
N LEU A 198 5.95 12.89 -19.52
CA LEU A 198 5.65 11.60 -20.17
C LEU A 198 5.37 11.79 -21.68
N GLN A 199 4.67 12.87 -22.04
CA GLN A 199 4.36 13.28 -23.43
C GLN A 199 5.63 13.63 -24.22
N ARG A 200 6.59 14.28 -23.57
CA ARG A 200 7.90 14.67 -24.13
C ARG A 200 8.99 13.97 -23.30
N PRO A 201 9.18 12.64 -23.48
CA PRO A 201 9.88 11.77 -22.54
C PRO A 201 11.39 11.97 -22.49
N ASN A 202 11.96 12.88 -23.27
CA ASN A 202 13.40 13.05 -23.39
C ASN A 202 14.09 13.48 -22.10
N ILE A 203 13.47 14.36 -21.31
CA ILE A 203 13.95 14.75 -19.97
C ILE A 203 13.98 13.52 -19.06
N VAL A 204 12.93 12.69 -19.09
CA VAL A 204 12.84 11.44 -18.32
C VAL A 204 13.88 10.41 -18.76
N LYS A 205 14.04 10.20 -20.07
CA LYS A 205 15.08 9.33 -20.66
C LYS A 205 16.49 9.78 -20.20
N SER A 206 16.74 11.09 -20.16
CA SER A 206 18.00 11.65 -19.63
C SER A 206 18.15 11.41 -18.13
N LEU A 207 17.15 11.71 -17.29
CA LEU A 207 17.19 11.44 -15.84
C LEU A 207 17.43 9.96 -15.52
N LEU A 208 16.75 9.05 -16.24
CA LEU A 208 16.96 7.61 -16.14
C LEU A 208 18.37 7.19 -16.58
N SER A 209 18.94 7.83 -17.62
CA SER A 209 20.33 7.57 -18.03
C SER A 209 21.34 7.98 -16.96
N LEU A 210 21.10 9.07 -16.23
CA LEU A 210 21.96 9.51 -15.12
C LEU A 210 22.00 8.48 -13.98
N LEU A 211 20.93 7.71 -13.74
CA LEU A 211 20.93 6.59 -12.79
C LEU A 211 21.81 5.41 -13.26
N ARG A 212 21.97 5.19 -14.57
CA ARG A 212 22.86 4.14 -15.11
C ARG A 212 24.35 4.56 -15.08
N VAL A 213 24.63 5.86 -15.16
CA VAL A 213 26.01 6.38 -15.28
C VAL A 213 26.62 6.65 -13.90
N GLY A 214 27.26 5.64 -13.30
CA GLY A 214 28.35 5.90 -12.36
C GLY A 214 28.47 5.02 -11.12
N SER A 215 29.03 3.81 -11.25
CA SER A 215 29.73 3.16 -10.12
C SER A 215 31.12 3.82 -9.89
N GLY A 216 31.11 5.15 -9.72
CA GLY A 216 32.28 6.02 -9.67
C GLY A 216 32.26 6.90 -8.42
N LYS A 217 33.32 6.83 -7.62
CA LYS A 217 33.40 7.56 -6.35
C LYS A 217 33.46 9.08 -6.58
N GLY A 218 32.75 9.84 -5.75
CA GLY A 218 32.75 11.30 -5.80
C GLY A 218 31.58 11.89 -6.61
N GLU A 219 31.89 12.65 -7.65
CA GLU A 219 30.94 13.58 -8.28
C GLU A 219 29.71 12.92 -8.92
N ALA A 220 29.86 11.72 -9.47
CA ALA A 220 28.75 10.94 -10.04
C ALA A 220 27.70 10.56 -8.98
N SER A 221 28.14 10.25 -7.76
CA SER A 221 27.23 9.92 -6.65
C SER A 221 26.34 11.10 -6.28
N TYR A 222 26.80 12.34 -6.41
CA TYR A 222 25.97 13.52 -6.16
C TYR A 222 24.92 13.69 -7.27
N LEU A 223 25.30 13.52 -8.54
CA LEU A 223 24.37 13.55 -9.69
C LEU A 223 23.25 12.51 -9.60
N HIS A 224 23.55 11.32 -9.06
CA HIS A 224 22.53 10.30 -8.77
C HIS A 224 21.47 10.83 -7.80
N MET A 225 21.87 11.51 -6.72
CA MET A 225 20.94 12.07 -5.74
C MET A 225 20.00 13.12 -6.35
N GLN A 226 20.51 13.98 -7.25
CA GLN A 226 19.66 14.91 -8.02
C GLN A 226 18.64 14.16 -8.89
N ALA A 227 19.11 13.20 -9.70
CA ALA A 227 18.24 12.45 -10.61
C ALA A 227 17.16 11.64 -9.86
N LEU A 228 17.54 10.98 -8.74
CA LEU A 228 16.61 10.32 -7.84
C LEU A 228 15.56 11.28 -7.27
N SER A 229 15.98 12.49 -6.84
CA SER A 229 15.05 13.49 -6.29
C SER A 229 14.02 13.93 -7.31
N CYS A 230 14.41 14.23 -8.57
CA CYS A 230 13.46 14.71 -9.57
C CYS A 230 12.59 13.59 -10.17
N LEU A 231 13.07 12.34 -10.20
CA LEU A 231 12.20 11.18 -10.45
C LEU A 231 11.19 10.97 -9.32
N ARG A 232 11.58 11.17 -8.05
CA ARG A 232 10.68 11.09 -6.88
C ARG A 232 9.65 12.22 -6.89
N GLN A 233 10.06 13.43 -7.26
CA GLN A 233 9.21 14.60 -7.51
C GLN A 233 8.17 14.28 -8.61
N LEU A 234 8.62 13.74 -9.74
CA LEU A 234 7.77 13.38 -10.87
C LEU A 234 6.78 12.25 -10.53
N CYS A 235 7.21 11.17 -9.87
CA CYS A 235 6.30 10.13 -9.36
C CYS A 235 5.22 10.71 -8.44
N THR A 236 5.61 11.64 -7.54
CA THR A 236 4.67 12.32 -6.63
C THR A 236 3.68 13.20 -7.38
N GLY A 237 4.15 13.97 -8.38
CA GLY A 237 3.31 14.82 -9.23
C GLY A 237 2.34 14.00 -10.08
N LEU A 238 2.83 13.00 -10.81
CA LEU A 238 2.03 12.09 -11.62
C LEU A 238 0.96 11.39 -10.79
N ARG A 239 1.28 10.96 -9.56
CA ARG A 239 0.31 10.34 -8.66
C ARG A 239 -0.79 11.31 -8.19
N ARG A 240 -0.43 12.57 -7.88
CA ARG A 240 -1.41 13.64 -7.59
C ARG A 240 -2.31 13.89 -8.81
N LYS A 241 -1.74 13.92 -10.03
CA LYS A 241 -2.50 14.14 -11.27
C LYS A 241 -3.39 12.96 -11.65
N LEU A 242 -2.92 11.72 -11.46
CA LEU A 242 -3.70 10.50 -11.69
C LEU A 242 -4.95 10.48 -10.80
N ARG A 243 -4.79 10.78 -9.51
CA ARG A 243 -5.91 10.94 -8.56
C ARG A 243 -6.88 12.06 -8.98
N PHE A 244 -6.39 13.15 -9.55
CA PHE A 244 -7.24 14.23 -10.07
C PHE A 244 -8.06 13.79 -11.31
N TYR A 245 -7.50 12.99 -12.22
CA TYR A 245 -8.27 12.41 -13.34
C TYR A 245 -9.19 11.26 -12.91
N GLN A 246 -8.89 10.61 -11.79
CA GLN A 246 -9.74 9.61 -11.14
C GLN A 246 -10.86 10.25 -10.27
N ASP A 247 -10.89 11.57 -10.09
CA ASP A 247 -11.95 12.30 -9.38
C ASP A 247 -13.06 12.75 -10.36
N PRO A 248 -14.24 12.09 -10.36
CA PRO A 248 -15.33 12.46 -11.26
C PRO A 248 -16.01 13.79 -10.90
N GLY A 249 -15.64 14.43 -9.78
CA GLY A 249 -15.97 15.83 -9.51
C GLY A 249 -15.39 16.80 -10.55
N PHE A 250 -14.33 16.40 -11.26
CA PHE A 250 -13.72 17.16 -12.37
C PHE A 250 -14.06 16.62 -13.76
N TYR A 251 -14.90 15.60 -13.87
CA TYR A 251 -15.28 15.00 -15.16
C TYR A 251 -16.30 15.87 -15.92
N SER A 252 -15.77 16.88 -16.62
CA SER A 252 -16.55 17.69 -17.56
C SER A 252 -17.01 16.84 -18.74
N THR A 253 -18.31 16.83 -19.03
CA THR A 253 -18.90 16.19 -20.22
C THR A 253 -18.54 16.88 -21.54
N LYS A 254 -17.65 17.88 -21.50
CA LYS A 254 -16.93 18.44 -22.65
C LYS A 254 -15.49 17.93 -22.69
N GLN A 255 -15.32 16.64 -22.93
CA GLN A 255 -14.21 16.17 -23.75
C GLN A 255 -14.76 16.12 -25.17
N ASP A 256 -14.37 17.07 -26.02
CA ASP A 256 -14.72 16.99 -27.44
C ASP A 256 -14.07 15.71 -28.01
N PRO A 257 -14.84 14.81 -28.65
CA PRO A 257 -14.31 13.54 -29.10
C PRO A 257 -13.25 13.77 -30.17
N VAL A 258 -12.08 13.15 -30.00
CA VAL A 258 -11.01 13.17 -31.01
C VAL A 258 -11.52 12.47 -32.26
N SER A 259 -12.00 13.28 -33.21
CA SER A 259 -12.59 12.80 -34.45
C SER A 259 -11.50 12.22 -35.36
N GLN A 260 -11.29 10.91 -35.26
CA GLN A 260 -10.61 10.12 -36.28
C GLN A 260 -11.44 10.14 -37.57
N ASN A 261 -11.31 11.21 -38.37
CA ASN A 261 -11.54 11.21 -39.81
C ASN A 261 -10.98 12.49 -40.45
N SER A 262 -10.19 12.30 -41.50
CA SER A 262 -9.50 13.37 -42.23
C SER A 262 -10.34 13.95 -43.37
N SER A 263 -10.50 15.27 -43.41
CA SER A 263 -10.84 16.02 -44.63
C SER A 263 -10.28 17.45 -44.57
N PHE A 264 -9.56 17.88 -45.60
CA PHE A 264 -9.28 19.30 -45.85
C PHE A 264 -10.54 20.01 -46.36
N SER A 265 -10.74 21.28 -45.99
CA SER A 265 -11.47 22.25 -46.82
C SER A 265 -11.13 23.69 -46.39
N TYR A 266 -10.95 24.57 -47.38
CA TYR A 266 -10.52 25.95 -47.22
C TYR A 266 -11.58 26.89 -47.82
N SER A 267 -12.14 27.83 -47.04
CA SER A 267 -12.98 28.96 -47.47
C SER A 267 -13.17 29.87 -46.25
N GLN A 268 -12.72 31.14 -46.20
CA GLN A 268 -12.86 32.30 -47.09
C GLN A 268 -14.08 33.19 -46.75
N GLU A 269 -13.86 34.50 -46.71
CA GLU A 269 -14.77 35.52 -46.17
C GLU A 269 -16.02 35.76 -47.04
N VAL A 270 -17.18 36.02 -46.40
CA VAL A 270 -18.21 36.89 -46.98
C VAL A 270 -18.83 37.80 -45.90
N ARG A 271 -18.97 39.07 -46.25
CA ARG A 271 -19.54 40.18 -45.45
C ARG A 271 -21.08 40.18 -45.52
N GLY A 272 -21.78 40.32 -44.39
CA GLY A 272 -23.24 40.50 -44.32
C GLY A 272 -23.67 41.53 -43.26
N THR A 273 -24.73 42.30 -43.51
CA THR A 273 -25.16 43.47 -42.69
C THR A 273 -26.67 43.51 -42.46
N GLN A 274 -27.10 44.47 -41.62
CA GLN A 274 -28.47 44.82 -41.15
C GLN A 274 -28.80 44.20 -39.77
N ARG A 275 -29.25 44.94 -38.73
CA ARG A 275 -30.36 45.94 -38.58
C ARG A 275 -31.76 45.30 -38.66
N SER A 276 -32.73 45.63 -37.80
CA SER A 276 -32.73 46.50 -36.58
C SER A 276 -34.09 46.41 -35.85
N GLN A 277 -34.20 47.06 -34.67
CA GLN A 277 -35.44 47.45 -33.97
C GLN A 277 -36.28 46.30 -33.36
N ASP A 278 -37.20 46.53 -32.41
CA ASP A 278 -37.24 47.37 -31.20
C ASP A 278 -38.63 47.16 -30.56
N SER A 279 -38.74 46.92 -29.24
CA SER A 279 -39.84 47.41 -28.38
C SER A 279 -39.81 46.82 -26.96
N SER A 280 -40.12 47.66 -25.97
CA SER A 280 -40.50 47.31 -24.60
C SER A 280 -41.34 48.46 -24.00
N PRO A 281 -42.25 48.17 -23.06
CA PRO A 281 -42.12 48.64 -21.66
C PRO A 281 -42.30 47.48 -20.65
N ARG A 282 -41.78 47.47 -19.41
CA ARG A 282 -41.81 48.45 -18.28
C ARG A 282 -43.22 48.50 -17.66
N GLU A 283 -43.45 48.31 -16.35
CA GLU A 283 -42.85 48.90 -15.13
C GLU A 283 -42.54 47.82 -14.03
N GLU A 284 -41.41 47.87 -13.28
CA GLU A 284 -41.15 48.51 -11.96
C GLU A 284 -41.92 47.87 -10.76
N SER A 285 -41.35 47.56 -9.59
CA SER A 285 -40.09 47.93 -8.88
C SER A 285 -39.18 46.70 -8.57
N ARG A 286 -37.84 46.75 -8.57
CA ARG A 286 -36.89 47.31 -7.57
C ARG A 286 -37.07 46.73 -6.14
N GLU A 287 -36.04 46.28 -5.41
CA GLU A 287 -34.57 46.47 -5.54
C GLU A 287 -33.74 45.18 -5.28
N GLU A 288 -32.67 44.99 -6.09
CA GLU A 288 -31.27 44.60 -5.74
C GLU A 288 -30.91 43.31 -4.95
N CYS A 289 -29.75 42.63 -5.12
CA CYS A 289 -28.71 42.52 -6.18
C CYS A 289 -27.94 41.20 -5.89
N SER A 290 -27.75 40.23 -6.80
CA SER A 290 -26.82 40.18 -7.96
C SER A 290 -25.31 40.13 -7.60
N PRO A 291 -24.41 39.57 -8.45
CA PRO A 291 -24.52 38.33 -9.23
C PRO A 291 -23.21 37.46 -9.21
N ARG A 292 -23.23 36.30 -9.88
CA ARG A 292 -21.99 35.61 -10.33
C ARG A 292 -21.37 36.33 -11.54
N PRO A 293 -20.03 36.45 -11.64
CA PRO A 293 -19.35 36.63 -12.91
C PRO A 293 -18.89 35.27 -13.50
N SER A 294 -19.10 35.07 -14.79
CA SER A 294 -18.49 33.98 -15.57
C SER A 294 -17.99 34.57 -16.90
N VAL A 295 -16.67 34.65 -17.08
CA VAL A 295 -16.06 35.28 -18.27
C VAL A 295 -14.98 34.36 -18.83
N VAL A 296 -15.13 34.02 -20.11
CA VAL A 296 -14.10 33.36 -20.91
C VAL A 296 -13.05 34.40 -21.31
N GLY A 297 -11.77 34.10 -21.09
CA GLY A 297 -10.68 34.96 -21.51
C GLY A 297 -10.57 35.02 -23.04
N ARG A 298 -10.83 36.21 -23.63
CA ARG A 298 -10.41 36.53 -25.00
C ARG A 298 -9.05 37.21 -24.99
N THR A 299 -8.28 36.96 -26.03
CA THR A 299 -7.03 37.69 -26.33
C THR A 299 -7.32 39.17 -26.60
N GLY A 300 -6.44 40.05 -26.11
CA GLY A 300 -6.53 41.50 -26.28
C GLY A 300 -5.17 42.17 -26.08
N GLN A 301 -4.88 43.17 -26.91
CA GLN A 301 -3.58 43.88 -26.90
C GLN A 301 -3.46 44.78 -25.66
N ARG A 302 -2.25 44.89 -25.09
CA ARG A 302 -1.97 45.86 -24.02
C ARG A 302 -1.90 47.28 -24.62
N ALA A 303 -2.69 48.20 -24.10
CA ALA A 303 -2.56 49.63 -24.38
C ALA A 303 -1.31 50.20 -23.68
N ARG A 304 -0.68 51.22 -24.29
CA ARG A 304 0.36 52.02 -23.63
C ARG A 304 -0.29 52.93 -22.59
N GLY A 305 0.27 52.98 -21.39
CA GLY A 305 0.05 54.06 -20.44
C GLY A 305 1.13 55.12 -20.58
N ASP A 306 0.72 56.34 -20.87
CA ASP A 306 1.53 57.55 -20.66
C ASP A 306 1.37 58.00 -19.19
N GLY A 307 2.38 58.66 -18.63
CA GLY A 307 2.47 58.94 -17.20
C GLY A 307 3.71 59.78 -16.85
N GLN A 308 3.68 61.05 -17.22
CA GLN A 308 4.77 62.00 -17.03
C GLN A 308 5.01 62.45 -15.58
N ASP A 309 6.27 62.83 -15.36
CA ASP A 309 6.82 63.85 -14.47
C ASP A 309 6.70 63.71 -12.93
N GLY A 310 7.82 64.00 -12.26
CA GLY A 310 7.99 63.95 -10.81
C GLY A 310 9.43 64.36 -10.43
N ASP A 311 9.74 65.66 -10.52
CA ASP A 311 11.09 66.19 -10.36
C ASP A 311 11.71 65.94 -8.98
N ALA A 312 12.98 65.53 -8.98
CA ALA A 312 13.86 65.59 -7.80
C ALA A 312 15.32 65.86 -8.24
N ALA A 313 15.78 67.10 -8.08
CA ALA A 313 17.14 67.50 -8.44
C ALA A 313 18.12 67.31 -7.26
N SER A 314 19.37 66.91 -7.55
CA SER A 314 20.56 67.70 -7.16
C SER A 314 21.92 67.09 -7.56
N ASN A 315 22.72 67.92 -8.23
CA ASN A 315 24.15 68.19 -7.97
C ASN A 315 25.21 67.05 -8.05
N SER A 316 25.72 66.85 -9.27
CA SER A 316 27.11 67.18 -9.66
C SER A 316 28.32 66.73 -8.80
N SER A 317 29.27 66.05 -9.45
CA SER A 317 30.71 66.37 -9.32
C SER A 317 31.44 66.09 -10.65
N SER A 318 32.55 66.79 -10.92
CA SER A 318 33.22 66.79 -12.23
C SER A 318 34.74 66.59 -12.12
N SER A 319 35.35 66.01 -13.16
CA SER A 319 36.77 66.18 -13.48
C SER A 319 37.05 65.87 -14.97
N HIS A 320 38.10 66.48 -15.53
CA HIS A 320 38.42 66.48 -16.97
C HIS A 320 39.93 66.40 -17.22
N ARG A 321 40.30 66.08 -18.48
CA ARG A 321 41.66 66.12 -19.12
C ARG A 321 42.58 64.95 -18.76
N GLY A 322 43.42 64.43 -19.66
CA GLY A 322 43.63 64.66 -21.12
C GLY A 322 44.35 63.42 -21.71
N GLY A 323 44.30 63.09 -23.01
CA GLY A 323 44.90 63.79 -24.15
C GLY A 323 46.39 63.41 -24.30
N VAL A 324 46.98 63.06 -25.44
CA VAL A 324 46.62 63.02 -26.89
C VAL A 324 47.50 61.88 -27.51
N ALA A 325 47.31 61.22 -28.67
CA ALA A 325 46.55 61.49 -29.90
C ALA A 325 45.93 60.17 -30.46
N ALA A 326 45.79 59.79 -31.75
CA ALA A 326 46.28 60.28 -33.06
C ALA A 326 45.20 60.23 -34.17
N GLN A 327 45.55 60.71 -35.38
CA GLN A 327 44.71 60.92 -36.58
C GLN A 327 44.13 59.61 -37.18
N ALA A 328 43.12 59.55 -38.08
CA ALA A 328 41.98 60.38 -38.55
C ALA A 328 41.33 59.63 -39.77
N PRO A 329 40.23 60.05 -40.44
CA PRO A 329 39.17 61.02 -40.11
C PRO A 329 37.71 60.49 -40.25
N ARG A 330 36.75 61.17 -39.59
CA ARG A 330 35.31 61.35 -39.95
C ARG A 330 34.46 60.16 -40.46
N GLN A 331 33.51 59.73 -39.62
CA GLN A 331 32.09 59.51 -40.01
C GLN A 331 31.16 59.77 -38.80
N THR A 332 29.87 60.00 -39.04
CA THR A 332 28.87 60.48 -38.05
C THR A 332 27.94 59.37 -37.54
N PRO A 333 27.43 59.45 -36.30
CA PRO A 333 26.58 58.40 -35.72
C PRO A 333 25.10 58.43 -36.20
N GLN A 334 24.67 57.28 -36.72
CA GLN A 334 23.34 56.64 -36.63
C GLN A 334 22.05 57.47 -36.57
N SER A 335 21.29 57.43 -37.66
CA SER A 335 19.88 56.96 -37.74
C SER A 335 19.50 56.82 -39.24
N PRO A 336 18.38 56.20 -39.64
CA PRO A 336 17.33 55.47 -38.89
C PRO A 336 17.06 54.03 -39.43
N THR A 337 16.08 53.33 -38.82
CA THR A 337 15.23 52.22 -39.37
C THR A 337 15.88 50.94 -39.94
N ASP A 338 15.08 49.85 -39.98
CA ASP A 338 15.32 48.56 -40.64
C ASP A 338 16.51 47.67 -40.17
N VAL A 339 16.50 47.26 -38.90
CA VAL A 339 16.91 45.89 -38.50
C VAL A 339 15.98 45.37 -37.39
N ALA A 340 14.76 44.95 -37.75
CA ALA A 340 13.75 44.42 -36.81
C ALA A 340 13.24 43.02 -37.20
N HIS A 341 14.06 42.26 -37.92
CA HIS A 341 13.95 40.81 -38.08
C HIS A 341 15.35 40.21 -37.87
N LEU A 342 15.67 39.93 -36.60
CA LEU A 342 16.61 38.88 -36.25
C LEU A 342 15.73 37.70 -35.88
N ASP A 343 15.53 36.81 -36.85
CA ASP A 343 14.66 35.65 -36.67
C ASP A 343 15.21 34.78 -35.53
N LEU A 344 14.35 34.42 -34.58
CA LEU A 344 14.63 33.27 -33.73
C LEU A 344 14.81 32.08 -34.68
N PRO A 345 15.76 31.16 -34.42
CA PRO A 345 15.78 29.90 -35.13
C PRO A 345 14.40 29.25 -35.00
N GLU A 346 13.69 29.07 -36.12
CA GLU A 346 12.44 28.34 -36.12
C GLU A 346 12.75 26.89 -35.75
N LEU A 347 12.60 26.60 -34.44
CA LEU A 347 12.60 25.24 -33.95
C LEU A 347 11.44 24.55 -34.65
N GLY A 348 11.78 23.68 -35.60
CA GLY A 348 10.83 23.15 -36.57
C GLY A 348 9.57 22.61 -35.89
N VAL A 349 8.43 22.84 -36.53
CA VAL A 349 7.09 22.48 -36.00
C VAL A 349 7.15 21.10 -35.36
N GLU A 350 6.96 21.02 -34.04
CA GLU A 350 6.86 19.75 -33.34
C GLU A 350 5.79 18.91 -34.04
N ASP A 351 6.18 17.76 -34.60
CA ASP A 351 5.18 16.79 -35.05
C ASP A 351 4.58 16.15 -33.80
N ASP A 352 3.48 16.76 -33.32
CA ASP A 352 2.71 16.27 -32.18
C ASP A 352 2.30 14.79 -32.37
N LEU A 353 2.21 14.27 -33.61
CA LEU A 353 1.93 12.86 -33.88
C LEU A 353 3.16 11.96 -33.62
N GLU A 354 4.36 12.38 -34.00
CA GLU A 354 5.59 11.65 -33.67
C GLU A 354 5.82 11.64 -32.14
N LEU A 355 5.63 12.79 -31.48
CA LEU A 355 5.78 12.90 -30.03
C LEU A 355 4.72 12.06 -29.27
N GLN A 356 3.47 12.02 -29.76
CA GLN A 356 2.44 11.10 -29.24
C GLN A 356 2.82 9.63 -29.42
N LEU A 357 3.44 9.25 -30.53
CA LEU A 357 3.92 7.88 -30.75
C LEU A 357 5.11 7.51 -29.84
N GLN A 358 5.91 8.51 -29.44
CA GLN A 358 7.01 8.34 -28.48
C GLN A 358 6.58 8.43 -26.99
N GLN A 359 5.34 8.82 -26.69
CA GLN A 359 4.86 9.07 -25.32
C GLN A 359 4.96 7.84 -24.42
N LEU A 360 5.46 8.02 -23.20
CA LEU A 360 5.47 6.96 -22.19
C LEU A 360 4.10 6.81 -21.54
N THR A 361 3.62 5.56 -21.42
CA THR A 361 2.52 5.26 -20.48
C THR A 361 2.98 5.38 -19.03
N VAL A 362 2.04 5.57 -18.11
CA VAL A 362 2.34 5.63 -16.66
C VAL A 362 3.00 4.32 -16.18
N ALA A 363 2.55 3.17 -16.68
CA ALA A 363 3.12 1.87 -16.37
C ALA A 363 4.57 1.75 -16.88
N GLN A 364 4.85 2.07 -18.15
CA GLN A 364 6.20 2.01 -18.73
C GLN A 364 7.18 2.96 -18.01
N PHE A 365 6.76 4.19 -17.71
CA PHE A 365 7.58 5.12 -16.92
C PHE A 365 7.92 4.55 -15.53
N THR A 366 6.92 3.98 -14.86
CA THR A 366 7.09 3.47 -13.49
C THR A 366 8.00 2.24 -13.48
N VAL A 367 7.79 1.29 -14.40
CA VAL A 367 8.64 0.10 -14.56
C VAL A 367 10.07 0.48 -14.95
N ALA A 368 10.27 1.42 -15.89
CA ALA A 368 11.62 1.90 -16.25
C ALA A 368 12.33 2.61 -15.08
N THR A 369 11.58 3.37 -14.27
CA THR A 369 12.11 4.00 -13.05
C THR A 369 12.55 2.95 -12.02
N MET A 370 11.79 1.86 -11.87
CA MET A 370 12.14 0.76 -10.96
C MET A 370 13.30 -0.09 -11.50
N GLU A 371 13.31 -0.43 -12.79
CA GLU A 371 14.42 -1.11 -13.49
C GLU A 371 15.76 -0.40 -13.26
N HIS A 372 15.76 0.95 -13.28
CA HIS A 372 16.97 1.75 -13.06
C HIS A 372 17.30 2.00 -11.58
N ALA A 373 16.30 2.04 -10.68
CA ALA A 373 16.50 2.36 -9.27
C ALA A 373 16.79 1.13 -8.38
N VAL A 374 16.21 -0.04 -8.67
CA VAL A 374 16.48 -1.29 -7.92
C VAL A 374 17.98 -1.62 -7.81
N PRO A 375 18.80 -1.56 -8.89
CA PRO A 375 20.24 -1.79 -8.79
C PRO A 375 20.96 -0.91 -7.75
N LEU A 376 20.47 0.32 -7.53
CA LEU A 376 21.09 1.31 -6.64
C LEU A 376 20.84 1.01 -5.14
N LEU A 377 19.95 0.07 -4.81
CA LEU A 377 19.84 -0.46 -3.44
C LEU A 377 21.13 -1.16 -3.00
N LYS A 378 21.89 -1.74 -3.95
CA LYS A 378 23.19 -2.37 -3.72
C LYS A 378 24.31 -1.34 -3.55
N THR A 379 24.18 -0.51 -2.51
CA THR A 379 25.11 0.56 -2.15
C THR A 379 25.72 0.31 -0.77
N GLU A 380 26.90 0.89 -0.52
CA GLU A 380 27.54 0.95 0.80
C GLU A 380 27.07 2.17 1.62
N GLY A 381 26.33 3.11 0.99
CA GLY A 381 25.96 4.39 1.59
C GLY A 381 24.49 4.48 2.01
N SER A 382 24.24 4.54 3.33
CA SER A 382 22.89 4.64 3.94
C SER A 382 22.03 5.78 3.37
N HIS A 383 22.60 6.97 3.12
CA HIS A 383 21.87 8.10 2.54
C HIS A 383 21.38 7.82 1.10
N VAL A 384 22.21 7.16 0.28
CA VAL A 384 21.83 6.76 -1.09
C VAL A 384 20.73 5.71 -1.03
N PHE A 385 20.91 4.69 -0.18
CA PHE A 385 19.90 3.64 0.04
C PHE A 385 18.54 4.24 0.42
N HIS A 386 18.51 5.19 1.35
CA HIS A 386 17.27 5.82 1.82
C HIS A 386 16.50 6.52 0.69
N CYS A 387 17.16 7.37 -0.10
CA CYS A 387 16.48 8.10 -1.19
C CYS A 387 16.10 7.18 -2.38
N VAL A 388 16.86 6.11 -2.63
CA VAL A 388 16.45 5.07 -3.59
C VAL A 388 15.19 4.35 -3.09
N LEU A 389 15.14 3.98 -1.80
CA LEU A 389 13.99 3.34 -1.19
C LEU A 389 12.74 4.25 -1.20
N GLU A 390 12.90 5.56 -0.94
CA GLU A 390 11.82 6.55 -1.07
C GLU A 390 11.27 6.65 -2.50
N LEU A 391 12.15 6.71 -3.51
CA LEU A 391 11.74 6.72 -4.92
C LEU A 391 10.95 5.44 -5.25
N LEU A 392 11.49 4.28 -4.89
CA LEU A 392 10.88 2.98 -5.13
C LEU A 392 9.52 2.83 -4.42
N CYS A 393 9.37 3.31 -3.19
CA CYS A 393 8.09 3.34 -2.48
C CYS A 393 7.04 4.20 -3.19
N ASN A 394 7.43 5.33 -3.78
CA ASN A 394 6.52 6.14 -4.59
C ASN A 394 6.21 5.49 -5.95
N ALA A 395 7.18 4.82 -6.56
CA ALA A 395 7.02 4.10 -7.82
C ALA A 395 6.04 2.92 -7.70
N VAL A 396 6.19 2.03 -6.69
CA VAL A 396 5.25 0.90 -6.48
C VAL A 396 3.81 1.37 -6.31
N LEU A 397 3.61 2.50 -5.64
CA LEU A 397 2.27 3.05 -5.46
C LEU A 397 1.69 3.63 -6.77
N LEU A 398 2.52 4.24 -7.63
CA LEU A 398 2.10 4.65 -8.98
C LEU A 398 1.88 3.44 -9.92
N LEU A 399 2.60 2.33 -9.70
CA LEU A 399 2.41 1.07 -10.40
C LEU A 399 1.03 0.47 -10.05
N GLY A 400 0.72 0.35 -8.75
CA GLY A 400 -0.59 -0.11 -8.28
C GLY A 400 -1.76 0.77 -8.71
N ASP A 401 -1.55 2.09 -8.84
CA ASP A 401 -2.57 3.02 -9.33
C ASP A 401 -2.77 2.93 -10.88
N SER A 402 -1.82 2.37 -11.64
CA SER A 402 -1.85 2.30 -13.12
C SER A 402 -2.01 0.89 -13.72
N VAL A 403 -1.70 -0.16 -12.96
CA VAL A 403 -1.62 -1.57 -13.43
C VAL A 403 -2.53 -2.49 -12.61
N CYS A 404 -3.10 -3.53 -13.23
CA CYS A 404 -3.90 -4.56 -12.55
C CYS A 404 -3.30 -5.98 -12.67
N GLU A 405 -3.84 -6.90 -11.89
CA GLU A 405 -3.44 -8.32 -11.75
C GLU A 405 -3.48 -9.15 -13.05
N LEU A 406 -4.02 -8.57 -14.13
CA LEU A 406 -4.06 -9.20 -15.45
C LEU A 406 -2.73 -9.12 -16.21
N VAL A 407 -1.71 -8.35 -15.76
CA VAL A 407 -0.37 -8.35 -16.40
C VAL A 407 0.19 -9.76 -16.59
N TRP A 408 -0.02 -10.64 -15.61
CA TRP A 408 0.52 -11.99 -15.63
C TRP A 408 -0.08 -12.87 -16.72
N ASP A 409 -1.26 -12.52 -17.23
CA ASP A 409 -2.03 -13.26 -18.24
C ASP A 409 -2.16 -12.50 -19.59
N ASP A 410 -1.78 -11.21 -19.63
CA ASP A 410 -1.97 -10.32 -20.78
C ASP A 410 -0.94 -10.63 -21.88
N ARG A 411 -1.45 -11.06 -23.04
CA ARG A 411 -0.68 -11.50 -24.21
C ARG A 411 -0.31 -10.37 -25.17
N SER A 412 -0.84 -9.17 -24.95
CA SER A 412 -0.44 -8.00 -25.73
C SER A 412 1.04 -7.71 -25.53
N LEU A 413 1.68 -7.09 -26.54
CA LEU A 413 3.11 -6.74 -26.49
C LEU A 413 3.46 -5.90 -25.25
N VAL A 414 2.55 -5.02 -24.82
CA VAL A 414 2.70 -4.20 -23.61
C VAL A 414 2.60 -5.04 -22.33
N GLY A 415 1.64 -5.99 -22.27
CA GLY A 415 1.54 -6.95 -21.17
C GLY A 415 2.80 -7.79 -21.01
N MET A 416 3.33 -8.31 -22.13
CA MET A 416 4.57 -9.09 -22.16
C MET A 416 5.81 -8.26 -21.77
N GLU A 417 5.98 -7.05 -22.32
CA GLU A 417 7.12 -6.16 -21.99
C GLU A 417 7.12 -5.79 -20.49
N LEU A 418 5.95 -5.48 -19.93
CA LEU A 418 5.80 -5.20 -18.50
C LEU A 418 6.11 -6.46 -17.69
N LYS A 419 5.53 -7.61 -18.03
CA LYS A 419 5.77 -8.89 -17.33
C LYS A 419 7.25 -9.26 -17.28
N GLU A 420 7.95 -9.21 -18.41
CA GLU A 420 9.39 -9.52 -18.51
C GLU A 420 10.22 -8.60 -17.59
N LYS A 421 9.98 -7.29 -17.65
CA LYS A 421 10.71 -6.31 -16.82
C LYS A 421 10.41 -6.44 -15.33
N LEU A 422 9.14 -6.70 -14.96
CA LEU A 422 8.75 -7.00 -13.57
C LEU A 422 9.51 -8.24 -13.05
N GLN A 423 9.54 -9.32 -13.83
CA GLN A 423 10.27 -10.53 -13.45
C GLN A 423 11.78 -10.29 -13.34
N ALA A 424 12.37 -9.54 -14.26
CA ALA A 424 13.80 -9.20 -14.25
C ALA A 424 14.22 -8.44 -12.97
N PHE A 425 13.50 -7.38 -12.58
CA PHE A 425 13.87 -6.64 -11.36
C PHE A 425 13.41 -7.34 -10.07
N MET A 426 12.37 -8.20 -10.10
CA MET A 426 12.06 -9.09 -8.96
C MET A 426 13.19 -10.09 -8.70
N GLY A 427 13.78 -10.67 -9.75
CA GLY A 427 14.97 -11.52 -9.61
C GLY A 427 16.15 -10.77 -8.98
N LEU A 428 16.41 -9.55 -9.46
CA LEU A 428 17.45 -8.68 -8.91
C LEU A 428 17.19 -8.27 -7.44
N LEU A 429 15.93 -8.09 -7.01
CA LEU A 429 15.60 -7.87 -5.61
C LEU A 429 15.97 -9.08 -4.73
N GLY A 430 15.81 -10.30 -5.22
CA GLY A 430 16.28 -11.53 -4.57
C GLY A 430 17.81 -11.55 -4.40
N ASP A 431 18.54 -11.18 -5.45
CA ASP A 431 20.02 -11.11 -5.42
C ASP A 431 20.53 -10.02 -4.47
N ILE A 432 19.83 -8.88 -4.39
CA ILE A 432 20.15 -7.76 -3.50
C ILE A 432 19.85 -8.11 -2.04
N LEU A 433 18.71 -8.75 -1.77
CA LEU A 433 18.39 -9.30 -0.44
C LEU A 433 19.45 -10.30 0.02
N SER A 434 19.81 -11.25 -0.86
CA SER A 434 20.86 -12.22 -0.60
C SER A 434 22.21 -11.55 -0.30
N TYR A 435 22.60 -10.55 -1.07
CA TYR A 435 23.82 -9.77 -0.84
C TYR A 435 23.83 -8.99 0.49
N HIS A 436 22.71 -8.38 0.90
CA HIS A 436 22.63 -7.69 2.20
C HIS A 436 22.40 -8.64 3.39
N GLN A 437 22.15 -9.93 3.13
CA GLN A 437 22.12 -11.00 4.13
C GLN A 437 23.50 -11.67 4.29
N SER A 438 24.23 -11.90 3.20
CA SER A 438 25.49 -12.66 3.16
C SER A 438 26.75 -11.81 3.41
N TYR A 439 26.72 -10.88 4.37
CA TYR A 439 27.88 -10.05 4.70
C TYR A 439 28.83 -10.76 5.68
N ALA A 440 30.14 -10.54 5.51
CA ALA A 440 31.16 -11.18 6.34
C ALA A 440 31.20 -10.62 7.77
N ALA A 441 31.52 -11.47 8.76
CA ALA A 441 31.55 -11.10 10.18
C ALA A 441 32.61 -10.04 10.52
N ASP A 442 33.72 -10.00 9.78
CA ASP A 442 34.85 -9.08 10.01
C ASP A 442 34.62 -7.64 9.52
N ILE A 443 33.42 -7.34 9.01
CA ILE A 443 33.04 -6.02 8.48
C ILE A 443 32.80 -5.02 9.63
N PRO A 444 33.21 -3.73 9.53
CA PRO A 444 32.98 -2.73 10.56
C PRO A 444 31.50 -2.59 10.99
N ALA A 445 31.25 -2.38 12.28
CA ALA A 445 29.90 -2.33 12.86
C ALA A 445 28.95 -1.32 12.18
N SER A 446 29.47 -0.16 11.74
CA SER A 446 28.71 0.83 10.96
C SER A 446 28.18 0.26 9.63
N SER A 447 29.00 -0.55 8.95
CA SER A 447 28.64 -1.23 7.71
C SER A 447 27.71 -2.42 7.98
N GLN A 448 27.87 -3.16 9.08
CA GLN A 448 26.91 -4.20 9.49
C GLN A 448 25.50 -3.60 9.72
N VAL A 449 25.42 -2.47 10.43
CA VAL A 449 24.16 -1.71 10.62
C VAL A 449 23.59 -1.26 9.28
N HIS A 450 24.43 -0.78 8.35
CA HIS A 450 23.99 -0.44 7.00
C HIS A 450 23.43 -1.64 6.23
N HIS A 451 24.13 -2.79 6.19
CA HIS A 451 23.60 -4.01 5.56
C HIS A 451 22.29 -4.46 6.19
N ARG A 452 22.16 -4.38 7.53
CA ARG A 452 20.92 -4.75 8.23
C ARG A 452 19.75 -3.82 7.91
N ILE A 453 19.98 -2.51 7.84
CA ILE A 453 18.96 -1.52 7.40
C ILE A 453 18.61 -1.76 5.92
N ALA A 454 19.60 -2.01 5.07
CA ALA A 454 19.40 -2.23 3.64
C ALA A 454 18.58 -3.50 3.35
N TYR A 455 18.90 -4.60 4.01
CA TYR A 455 18.12 -5.84 3.99
C TYR A 455 16.68 -5.60 4.44
N THR A 456 16.50 -4.98 5.61
CA THR A 456 15.17 -4.73 6.21
C THR A 456 14.31 -3.85 5.30
N GLY A 457 14.85 -2.74 4.80
CA GLY A 457 14.13 -1.84 3.89
C GLY A 457 13.77 -2.50 2.56
N THR A 458 14.70 -3.26 1.98
CA THR A 458 14.46 -4.01 0.73
C THR A 458 13.42 -5.11 0.93
N ALA A 459 13.43 -5.81 2.07
CA ALA A 459 12.47 -6.87 2.39
C ALA A 459 11.03 -6.32 2.48
N ILE A 460 10.85 -5.22 3.22
CA ILE A 460 9.56 -4.53 3.34
C ILE A 460 9.08 -4.01 1.98
N PHE A 461 10.00 -3.45 1.18
CA PHE A 461 9.70 -2.99 -0.17
C PHE A 461 9.25 -4.13 -1.08
N THR A 462 9.96 -5.26 -1.09
CA THR A 462 9.65 -6.38 -1.96
C THR A 462 8.32 -7.04 -1.61
N ILE A 463 8.00 -7.24 -0.32
CA ILE A 463 6.68 -7.77 0.06
C ILE A 463 5.56 -6.81 -0.33
N LYS A 464 5.73 -5.49 -0.15
CA LYS A 464 4.76 -4.48 -0.61
C LYS A 464 4.60 -4.43 -2.13
N LEU A 465 5.70 -4.60 -2.87
CA LEU A 465 5.67 -4.74 -4.33
C LEU A 465 4.78 -5.93 -4.71
N LEU A 466 5.07 -7.13 -4.18
CA LEU A 466 4.31 -8.35 -4.49
C LEU A 466 2.82 -8.16 -4.18
N GLN A 467 2.49 -7.66 -2.98
CA GLN A 467 1.11 -7.34 -2.57
C GLN A 467 0.40 -6.31 -3.48
N THR A 468 1.15 -5.50 -4.24
CA THR A 468 0.59 -4.46 -5.12
C THR A 468 0.34 -4.96 -6.55
N ILE A 469 1.06 -5.99 -7.02
CA ILE A 469 1.01 -6.43 -8.43
C ILE A 469 0.71 -7.92 -8.65
N LEU A 470 1.04 -8.81 -7.70
CA LEU A 470 1.03 -10.26 -7.89
C LEU A 470 0.16 -10.93 -6.82
N PRO A 471 -1.05 -11.42 -7.17
CA PRO A 471 -1.83 -12.28 -6.30
C PRO A 471 -1.04 -13.55 -5.93
N PRO A 472 -1.12 -14.04 -4.68
CA PRO A 472 -0.33 -15.19 -4.23
C PRO A 472 -0.63 -16.45 -5.04
N GLU A 473 -1.87 -16.62 -5.54
CA GLU A 473 -2.32 -17.75 -6.36
C GLU A 473 -1.62 -17.82 -7.73
N LYS A 474 -0.97 -16.73 -8.17
CA LYS A 474 -0.19 -16.67 -9.41
C LYS A 474 1.32 -16.72 -9.16
N ALA A 475 1.77 -16.84 -7.92
CA ALA A 475 3.17 -16.66 -7.59
C ALA A 475 4.07 -17.80 -8.10
N SER A 476 3.60 -19.05 -8.07
CA SER A 476 4.32 -20.24 -8.55
C SER A 476 4.90 -20.09 -9.95
N ASP A 477 4.11 -19.52 -10.86
CA ASP A 477 4.39 -19.50 -12.30
C ASP A 477 5.14 -18.23 -12.74
N ASN A 478 5.26 -17.24 -11.85
CA ASN A 478 5.69 -15.88 -12.19
C ASN A 478 6.84 -15.35 -11.32
N LEU A 479 7.12 -15.93 -10.15
CA LEU A 479 8.11 -15.42 -9.20
C LEU A 479 9.48 -16.11 -9.38
N PRO A 480 10.59 -15.38 -9.63
CA PRO A 480 11.91 -15.98 -9.81
C PRO A 480 12.48 -16.69 -8.57
N GLU A 481 13.32 -17.71 -8.78
CA GLU A 481 13.91 -18.54 -7.72
C GLU A 481 14.78 -17.75 -6.71
N SER A 482 15.51 -16.72 -7.18
CA SER A 482 16.33 -15.86 -6.30
C SER A 482 15.50 -15.04 -5.31
N ILE A 483 14.26 -14.69 -5.65
CA ILE A 483 13.34 -14.02 -4.73
C ILE A 483 12.51 -15.02 -3.92
N ALA A 484 12.20 -16.22 -4.45
CA ALA A 484 11.60 -17.31 -3.67
C ALA A 484 12.49 -17.71 -2.46
N THR A 485 13.78 -17.89 -2.70
CA THR A 485 14.78 -18.21 -1.67
C THR A 485 14.98 -17.06 -0.67
N ALA A 486 15.00 -15.80 -1.15
CA ALA A 486 15.03 -14.64 -0.26
C ALA A 486 13.75 -14.49 0.59
N ILE A 487 12.56 -14.84 0.08
CA ILE A 487 11.31 -14.89 0.85
C ILE A 487 11.39 -15.95 1.96
N PHE A 488 11.94 -17.14 1.69
CA PHE A 488 12.17 -18.16 2.72
C PHE A 488 13.07 -17.64 3.86
N HIS A 489 14.19 -17.00 3.52
CA HIS A 489 15.07 -16.39 4.52
C HIS A 489 14.42 -15.26 5.31
N LEU A 490 13.61 -14.42 4.65
CA LEU A 490 12.82 -13.35 5.27
C LEU A 490 11.84 -13.93 6.30
N CYS A 491 11.16 -15.05 5.99
CA CYS A 491 10.24 -15.71 6.93
C CYS A 491 10.94 -16.23 8.19
N LEU A 492 12.19 -16.69 8.06
CA LEU A 492 13.04 -17.15 9.16
C LEU A 492 13.63 -16.01 10.01
N ASP A 493 13.55 -14.76 9.58
CA ASP A 493 14.07 -13.62 10.34
C ASP A 493 13.16 -13.27 11.52
N THR A 494 13.48 -13.82 12.70
CA THR A 494 12.75 -13.59 13.95
C THR A 494 12.61 -12.10 14.29
N SER A 495 13.62 -11.27 13.97
CA SER A 495 13.61 -9.85 14.32
C SER A 495 12.77 -9.00 13.37
N LEU A 496 12.70 -9.37 12.08
CA LEU A 496 11.72 -8.79 11.16
C LEU A 496 10.30 -9.22 11.54
N GLY A 497 10.12 -10.49 11.89
CA GLY A 497 8.83 -11.06 12.27
C GLY A 497 8.22 -10.44 13.53
N THR A 498 9.03 -10.08 14.54
CA THR A 498 8.55 -9.42 15.76
C THR A 498 8.30 -7.93 15.58
N LEU A 499 9.05 -7.26 14.68
CA LEU A 499 8.85 -5.84 14.37
C LEU A 499 7.67 -5.60 13.41
N LEU A 500 7.43 -6.51 12.46
CA LEU A 500 6.47 -6.35 11.36
C LEU A 500 5.72 -7.66 11.04
N PRO A 501 4.80 -8.11 11.91
CA PRO A 501 4.08 -9.38 11.73
C PRO A 501 3.38 -9.51 10.37
N SER A 502 2.69 -8.45 9.91
CA SER A 502 1.98 -8.45 8.63
C SER A 502 2.87 -8.59 7.38
N VAL A 503 4.15 -8.22 7.48
CA VAL A 503 5.14 -8.44 6.42
C VAL A 503 5.57 -9.92 6.40
N LYS A 504 5.73 -10.54 7.57
CA LYS A 504 6.02 -11.97 7.70
C LYS A 504 4.83 -12.84 7.29
N GLU A 505 3.61 -12.50 7.69
CA GLU A 505 2.37 -13.19 7.28
C GLU A 505 2.21 -13.20 5.76
N ALA A 506 2.38 -12.05 5.11
CA ALA A 506 2.33 -11.95 3.66
C ALA A 506 3.46 -12.75 2.97
N ALA A 507 4.68 -12.69 3.51
CA ALA A 507 5.81 -13.47 2.99
C ALA A 507 5.56 -14.99 3.09
N VAL A 508 4.95 -15.47 4.18
CA VAL A 508 4.57 -16.87 4.36
C VAL A 508 3.50 -17.29 3.36
N ALA A 509 2.52 -16.43 3.07
CA ALA A 509 1.50 -16.70 2.05
C ALA A 509 2.09 -16.85 0.64
N TYR A 510 3.12 -16.05 0.28
CA TYR A 510 3.87 -16.26 -0.97
C TYR A 510 4.76 -17.52 -0.91
N LEU A 511 5.39 -17.81 0.23
CA LEU A 511 6.23 -18.99 0.41
C LEU A 511 5.45 -20.30 0.21
N GLU A 512 4.22 -20.39 0.74
CA GLU A 512 3.35 -21.57 0.59
C GLU A 512 3.02 -21.88 -0.88
N GLN A 513 2.84 -20.86 -1.71
CA GLN A 513 2.49 -21.01 -3.13
C GLN A 513 3.72 -21.27 -4.03
N VAL A 514 4.90 -20.76 -3.66
CA VAL A 514 6.11 -20.81 -4.50
C VAL A 514 7.04 -21.97 -4.15
N ASN A 515 7.15 -22.34 -2.87
CA ASN A 515 8.04 -23.42 -2.45
C ASN A 515 7.48 -24.15 -1.20
N PRO A 516 6.62 -25.19 -1.40
CA PRO A 516 5.96 -25.88 -0.30
C PRO A 516 6.94 -26.61 0.63
N ASP A 517 8.05 -27.16 0.11
CA ASP A 517 9.09 -27.81 0.92
C ASP A 517 9.75 -26.82 1.90
N SER A 518 10.04 -25.61 1.43
CA SER A 518 10.57 -24.52 2.26
C SER A 518 9.52 -23.96 3.22
N HIS A 519 8.23 -23.98 2.84
CA HIS A 519 7.13 -23.66 3.75
C HIS A 519 7.02 -24.69 4.89
N ASP A 520 7.11 -25.99 4.59
CA ASP A 520 7.09 -27.03 5.63
C ASP A 520 8.35 -27.03 6.51
N LEU A 521 9.52 -26.69 5.96
CA LEU A 521 10.73 -26.46 6.75
C LEU A 521 10.57 -25.24 7.67
N TYR A 522 10.03 -24.12 7.18
CA TYR A 522 9.67 -22.97 7.99
C TYR A 522 8.67 -23.37 9.11
N ARG A 523 7.63 -24.14 8.78
CA ARG A 523 6.62 -24.65 9.72
C ARG A 523 7.24 -25.53 10.81
N GLN A 524 8.23 -26.36 10.46
CA GLN A 524 9.01 -27.17 11.42
C GLN A 524 9.88 -26.30 12.33
N VAL A 525 10.58 -25.29 11.78
CA VAL A 525 11.44 -24.38 12.57
C VAL A 525 10.62 -23.57 13.58
N ASN A 526 9.47 -23.01 13.21
CA ASN A 526 8.63 -22.28 14.17
C ASN A 526 8.02 -23.20 15.24
N ARG A 527 7.70 -24.47 14.91
CA ARG A 527 7.29 -25.47 15.92
C ARG A 527 8.42 -25.81 16.90
N ALA A 528 9.63 -26.03 16.41
CA ALA A 528 10.80 -26.28 17.26
C ALA A 528 11.11 -25.07 18.17
N ALA A 529 11.03 -23.85 17.63
CA ALA A 529 11.17 -22.63 18.41
C ALA A 529 10.09 -22.51 19.51
N LEU A 530 8.82 -22.77 19.17
CA LEU A 530 7.71 -22.78 20.13
C LEU A 530 7.94 -23.80 21.24
N TRP A 531 8.35 -25.04 20.93
CA TRP A 531 8.65 -26.07 21.94
C TRP A 531 9.80 -25.66 22.86
N MET A 532 10.86 -25.05 22.31
CA MET A 532 11.98 -24.53 23.12
C MET A 532 11.56 -23.35 23.98
N GLU A 533 10.66 -22.47 23.50
CA GLU A 533 10.09 -21.37 24.28
C GLU A 533 9.14 -21.88 25.38
N SER A 534 8.27 -22.84 25.09
CA SER A 534 7.42 -23.50 26.08
C SER A 534 8.25 -24.18 27.18
N THR A 535 9.31 -24.89 26.82
CA THR A 535 10.32 -25.41 27.77
C THR A 535 10.93 -24.29 28.61
N CYS A 536 11.35 -23.18 28.00
CA CYS A 536 11.93 -22.05 28.73
C CYS A 536 10.92 -21.38 29.67
N ASN A 537 9.63 -21.39 29.36
CA ASN A 537 8.60 -20.74 30.17
C ASN A 537 8.09 -21.68 31.26
N PHE A 538 7.96 -22.98 31.00
CA PHE A 538 7.71 -24.03 32.01
C PHE A 538 8.74 -23.99 33.15
N ILE A 539 10.03 -23.79 32.83
CA ILE A 539 11.11 -23.70 33.83
C ILE A 539 11.10 -22.38 34.63
N LYS A 540 10.41 -21.33 34.14
CA LYS A 540 10.30 -20.01 34.81
C LYS A 540 9.01 -19.82 35.58
N GLU A 541 7.92 -20.47 35.16
CA GLU A 541 6.62 -20.31 35.79
C GLU A 541 6.54 -20.93 37.18
N GLY A 542 5.68 -20.36 38.00
CA GLY A 542 5.41 -20.85 39.36
C GLY A 542 4.04 -21.52 39.46
N GLU A 543 3.64 -21.87 40.68
CA GLU A 543 2.36 -22.50 41.03
C GLU A 543 1.14 -21.54 40.87
N LYS A 544 0.98 -20.90 39.70
CA LYS A 544 -0.02 -19.85 39.46
C LYS A 544 -1.18 -20.30 38.57
N ASN A 545 -0.92 -21.12 37.56
CA ASN A 545 -1.97 -21.73 36.74
C ASN A 545 -1.58 -23.15 36.29
N TRP A 546 -2.20 -24.16 36.92
CA TRP A 546 -1.92 -25.56 36.65
C TRP A 546 -2.35 -26.04 35.25
N LEU A 547 -3.27 -25.34 34.58
CA LEU A 547 -3.69 -25.71 33.22
C LEU A 547 -2.66 -25.26 32.18
N GLU A 548 -2.32 -23.97 32.18
CA GLU A 548 -1.24 -23.40 31.34
C GLU A 548 0.09 -24.13 31.57
N LEU A 549 0.40 -24.49 32.82
CA LEU A 549 1.62 -25.21 33.16
C LEU A 549 1.64 -26.66 32.62
N LEU A 550 0.49 -27.34 32.54
CA LEU A 550 0.36 -28.63 31.84
C LEU A 550 0.44 -28.48 30.31
N GLU A 551 -0.14 -27.42 29.73
CA GLU A 551 -0.05 -27.13 28.29
C GLU A 551 1.40 -26.82 27.87
N LEU A 552 2.12 -26.01 28.65
CA LEU A 552 3.54 -25.74 28.47
C LEU A 552 4.38 -27.02 28.60
N ALA A 553 4.06 -27.89 29.56
CA ALA A 553 4.73 -29.18 29.74
C ALA A 553 4.48 -30.14 28.54
N ASP A 554 3.27 -30.14 27.98
CA ASP A 554 2.94 -30.95 26.80
C ASP A 554 3.74 -30.51 25.56
N GLN A 555 3.87 -29.19 25.35
CA GLN A 555 4.73 -28.63 24.30
C GLN A 555 6.22 -28.87 24.57
N ALA A 556 6.67 -28.79 25.83
CA ALA A 556 8.05 -29.07 26.22
C ALA A 556 8.47 -30.52 25.92
N ILE A 557 7.57 -31.49 26.08
CA ILE A 557 7.81 -32.90 25.72
C ILE A 557 8.10 -33.06 24.23
N HIS A 558 7.35 -32.38 23.36
CA HIS A 558 7.63 -32.38 21.91
C HIS A 558 8.97 -31.71 21.55
N GLY A 559 9.50 -30.85 22.43
CA GLY A 559 10.83 -30.24 22.31
C GLY A 559 12.02 -31.13 22.71
N LEU A 560 11.79 -32.21 23.47
CA LEU A 560 12.86 -33.07 24.00
C LEU A 560 13.87 -33.60 22.94
N PRO A 561 13.49 -33.95 21.69
CA PRO A 561 14.43 -34.35 20.64
C PRO A 561 15.42 -33.27 20.20
N PHE A 562 15.18 -32.01 20.55
CA PHE A 562 16.01 -30.87 20.17
C PHE A 562 16.90 -30.42 21.34
N HIS A 563 16.29 -30.04 22.47
CA HIS A 563 17.04 -29.47 23.60
C HIS A 563 17.60 -30.50 24.58
N HIS A 564 17.20 -31.78 24.50
CA HIS A 564 17.75 -32.90 25.30
C HIS A 564 17.75 -32.69 26.83
N HIS A 565 16.96 -31.74 27.35
CA HIS A 565 16.97 -31.35 28.76
C HIS A 565 16.07 -32.28 29.59
N LEU A 566 16.57 -33.48 29.86
CA LEU A 566 15.87 -34.54 30.59
C LEU A 566 15.32 -34.14 31.98
N PRO A 567 15.92 -33.23 32.78
CA PRO A 567 15.38 -32.85 34.10
C PRO A 567 13.93 -32.36 34.13
N ILE A 568 13.40 -31.84 33.01
CA ILE A 568 11.97 -31.48 32.85
C ILE A 568 11.06 -32.67 33.17
N ILE A 569 11.50 -33.88 32.85
CA ILE A 569 10.74 -35.13 33.07
C ILE A 569 10.48 -35.34 34.56
N ASN A 570 11.43 -34.99 35.43
CA ASN A 570 11.26 -35.05 36.88
C ASN A 570 10.17 -34.09 37.35
N GLU A 571 10.21 -32.84 36.89
CA GLU A 571 9.21 -31.83 37.26
C GLU A 571 7.82 -32.24 36.75
N CYS A 572 7.70 -32.72 35.51
CA CYS A 572 6.46 -33.28 34.97
C CYS A 572 5.90 -34.41 35.85
N VAL A 573 6.73 -35.36 36.29
CA VAL A 573 6.32 -36.47 37.17
C VAL A 573 5.94 -35.96 38.57
N CYS A 574 6.65 -34.97 39.12
CA CYS A 574 6.31 -34.31 40.38
C CYS A 574 4.97 -33.57 40.30
N ILE A 575 4.69 -32.86 39.20
CA ILE A 575 3.40 -32.19 38.94
C ILE A 575 2.28 -33.23 38.84
N CYS A 576 2.46 -34.33 38.10
CA CYS A 576 1.50 -35.43 38.06
C CYS A 576 1.22 -36.00 39.46
N SER A 577 2.24 -36.15 40.31
CA SER A 577 2.06 -36.56 41.71
C SER A 577 1.35 -35.50 42.57
N TYR A 578 1.60 -34.21 42.35
CA TYR A 578 1.02 -33.11 43.12
C TYR A 578 -0.46 -32.89 42.79
N LEU A 579 -0.83 -32.86 41.51
CA LEU A 579 -2.22 -32.68 41.07
C LEU A 579 -3.18 -33.79 41.54
N TRP A 580 -2.64 -34.95 41.93
CA TRP A 580 -3.39 -36.08 42.49
C TRP A 580 -3.35 -36.17 44.02
N LYS A 581 -2.75 -35.17 44.71
CA LYS A 581 -2.82 -34.96 46.17
C LYS A 581 -3.91 -33.98 46.61
N PHE A 582 -4.57 -33.27 45.70
CA PHE A 582 -5.65 -32.35 46.04
C PHE A 582 -6.86 -33.08 46.64
N ASP A 583 -7.41 -32.54 47.74
CA ASP A 583 -8.62 -33.07 48.38
C ASP A 583 -9.87 -32.92 47.50
N GLU A 584 -9.93 -31.87 46.67
CA GLU A 584 -10.92 -31.68 45.59
C GLU A 584 -10.21 -31.67 44.22
N PRO A 585 -9.96 -32.85 43.62
CA PRO A 585 -9.26 -32.93 42.34
C PRO A 585 -10.17 -32.55 41.17
N SER A 586 -9.76 -31.57 40.35
CA SER A 586 -10.48 -31.29 39.10
C SER A 586 -10.23 -32.42 38.07
N PRO A 587 -11.29 -33.00 37.47
CA PRO A 587 -11.13 -34.16 36.58
C PRO A 587 -10.40 -33.82 35.28
N LEU A 588 -10.39 -32.55 34.88
CA LEU A 588 -9.67 -32.06 33.70
C LEU A 588 -8.15 -32.08 33.93
N LEU A 589 -7.64 -31.51 35.04
CA LEU A 589 -6.21 -31.56 35.35
C LEU A 589 -5.73 -33.00 35.60
N GLN A 590 -6.56 -33.86 36.18
CA GLN A 590 -6.27 -35.30 36.26
C GLN A 590 -6.18 -35.96 34.89
N THR A 591 -7.08 -35.63 33.95
CA THR A 591 -7.07 -36.19 32.59
C THR A 591 -5.83 -35.75 31.81
N GLU A 592 -5.47 -34.45 31.85
CA GLU A 592 -4.32 -33.93 31.11
C GLU A 592 -2.99 -34.38 31.70
N SER A 593 -2.83 -34.39 33.04
CA SER A 593 -1.63 -34.96 33.68
C SER A 593 -1.46 -36.46 33.38
N GLN A 594 -2.55 -37.21 33.33
CA GLN A 594 -2.53 -38.65 33.03
C GLN A 594 -2.27 -38.94 31.54
N LYS A 595 -2.63 -38.04 30.61
CA LYS A 595 -2.17 -38.08 29.21
C LYS A 595 -0.68 -37.75 29.10
N LEU A 596 -0.22 -36.74 29.83
CA LEU A 596 1.17 -36.26 29.81
C LEU A 596 2.14 -37.32 30.31
N LEU A 597 1.82 -38.01 31.41
CA LEU A 597 2.60 -39.15 31.88
C LEU A 597 2.66 -40.28 30.84
N LEU A 598 1.54 -40.62 30.20
CA LEU A 598 1.53 -41.66 29.17
C LEU A 598 2.43 -41.30 27.97
N LYS A 599 2.41 -40.03 27.51
CA LYS A 599 3.33 -39.56 26.46
C LYS A 599 4.82 -39.72 26.82
N LEU A 600 5.15 -39.55 28.10
CA LEU A 600 6.51 -39.73 28.62
C LEU A 600 6.92 -41.21 28.70
N LEU A 601 6.05 -42.07 29.24
CA LEU A 601 6.28 -43.52 29.34
C LEU A 601 6.36 -44.20 27.95
N SER A 602 5.51 -43.78 27.01
CA SER A 602 5.47 -44.29 25.63
C SER A 602 6.39 -43.54 24.65
N HIS A 603 7.30 -42.70 25.15
CA HIS A 603 8.06 -41.77 24.30
C HIS A 603 9.02 -42.50 23.34
N PRO A 604 9.17 -42.08 22.06
CA PRO A 604 10.03 -42.79 21.09
C PRO A 604 11.53 -42.71 21.41
N LEU A 605 12.00 -41.71 22.16
CA LEU A 605 13.40 -41.61 22.59
C LEU A 605 13.66 -42.39 23.89
N LEU A 606 14.50 -43.43 23.80
CA LEU A 606 14.90 -44.27 24.94
C LEU A 606 15.46 -43.48 26.16
N PRO A 607 16.25 -42.39 26.02
CA PRO A 607 16.65 -41.59 27.18
C PRO A 607 15.46 -40.98 27.95
N VAL A 608 14.42 -40.53 27.23
CA VAL A 608 13.21 -39.96 27.85
C VAL A 608 12.41 -41.04 28.57
N LYS A 609 12.23 -42.23 27.97
CA LYS A 609 11.66 -43.39 28.67
C LYS A 609 12.42 -43.69 29.95
N THR A 610 13.74 -43.91 29.83
CA THR A 610 14.58 -44.32 30.96
C THR A 610 14.52 -43.31 32.10
N GLU A 611 14.58 -42.01 31.81
CA GLU A 611 14.44 -40.99 32.86
C GLU A 611 13.03 -40.98 33.46
N THR A 612 11.97 -41.16 32.65
CA THR A 612 10.58 -41.22 33.14
C THR A 612 10.36 -42.38 34.10
N TYR A 613 10.82 -43.59 33.74
CA TYR A 613 10.76 -44.76 34.63
C TYR A 613 11.65 -44.56 35.87
N THR A 614 12.82 -43.92 35.74
CA THR A 614 13.71 -43.58 36.88
C THR A 614 13.03 -42.62 37.86
N CYS A 615 12.48 -41.50 37.39
CA CYS A 615 11.75 -40.52 38.20
C CYS A 615 10.52 -41.15 38.85
N THR A 616 9.75 -41.95 38.11
CA THR A 616 8.56 -42.66 38.62
C THR A 616 8.94 -43.63 39.74
N LEU A 617 9.97 -44.46 39.52
CA LEU A 617 10.47 -45.41 40.51
C LEU A 617 11.04 -44.71 41.76
N ASN A 618 11.72 -43.58 41.60
CA ASN A 618 12.22 -42.79 42.72
C ASN A 618 11.08 -42.15 43.52
N LEU A 619 10.07 -41.58 42.84
CA LEU A 619 8.87 -41.05 43.50
C LEU A 619 8.10 -42.13 44.28
N VAL A 620 8.01 -43.36 43.73
CA VAL A 620 7.44 -44.51 44.44
C VAL A 620 8.28 -44.87 45.69
N LYS A 621 9.61 -44.93 45.58
CA LYS A 621 10.51 -45.16 46.73
C LYS A 621 10.42 -44.07 47.79
N ASP A 622 10.26 -42.81 47.39
CA ASP A 622 10.19 -41.66 48.31
C ASP A 622 8.83 -41.56 48.99
N CYS A 623 7.74 -41.98 48.33
CA CYS A 623 6.40 -42.03 48.94
C CYS A 623 6.24 -43.25 49.86
N LEU A 624 6.64 -44.45 49.41
CA LEU A 624 6.47 -45.73 50.12
C LEU A 624 7.67 -46.11 51.01
N GLY A 625 8.72 -45.28 51.04
CA GLY A 625 9.96 -45.55 51.74
C GLY A 625 9.81 -45.70 53.25
N ILE A 626 10.66 -46.53 53.84
CA ILE A 626 10.67 -46.87 55.28
C ILE A 626 10.71 -45.61 56.17
N GLN A 627 11.30 -44.51 55.69
CA GLN A 627 11.35 -43.23 56.39
C GLN A 627 9.95 -42.62 56.64
N ASN A 628 9.00 -42.75 55.70
CA ASN A 628 7.65 -42.20 55.86
C ASN A 628 6.78 -43.00 56.83
N VAL A 629 7.09 -44.29 57.05
CA VAL A 629 6.42 -45.13 58.06
C VAL A 629 6.55 -44.52 59.46
N SER A 630 7.65 -43.80 59.72
CA SER A 630 7.86 -43.07 60.99
C SER A 630 7.06 -41.77 61.13
N ARG A 631 6.51 -41.22 60.04
CA ARG A 631 5.90 -39.88 59.99
C ARG A 631 4.37 -39.85 60.06
N GLN A 632 3.70 -40.98 59.86
CA GLN A 632 2.23 -41.13 59.96
C GLN A 632 1.37 -40.11 59.18
N ASN A 633 1.89 -39.48 58.12
CA ASN A 633 1.13 -38.57 57.26
C ASN A 633 0.25 -39.37 56.27
N PRO A 634 -1.09 -39.38 56.37
CA PRO A 634 -1.95 -40.18 55.49
C PRO A 634 -1.88 -39.75 54.01
N GLY A 635 -1.59 -38.46 53.75
CA GLY A 635 -1.40 -37.94 52.38
C GLY A 635 -0.10 -38.38 51.68
N ALA A 636 0.85 -39.02 52.38
CA ALA A 636 2.14 -39.41 51.78
C ALA A 636 1.98 -40.40 50.63
N CYS A 637 1.09 -41.39 50.78
CA CYS A 637 0.82 -42.39 49.74
C CYS A 637 -0.04 -41.85 48.59
N GLY A 638 -0.84 -40.78 48.83
CA GLY A 638 -1.75 -40.21 47.83
C GLY A 638 -1.02 -39.73 46.57
N GLY A 639 0.24 -39.31 46.72
CA GLY A 639 1.10 -38.93 45.61
C GLY A 639 1.44 -40.02 44.59
N VAL A 640 1.06 -41.28 44.83
CA VAL A 640 1.28 -42.41 43.91
C VAL A 640 -0.02 -42.83 43.19
N ASN A 641 -1.18 -42.30 43.59
CA ASN A 641 -2.50 -42.69 43.07
C ASN A 641 -2.61 -42.57 41.54
N PHE A 642 -1.93 -41.59 40.93
CA PHE A 642 -1.91 -41.38 39.49
C PHE A 642 -1.34 -42.57 38.69
N LEU A 643 -0.42 -43.36 39.28
CA LEU A 643 0.13 -44.56 38.67
C LEU A 643 -0.85 -45.75 38.68
N LEU A 644 -1.78 -45.77 39.63
CA LEU A 644 -2.80 -46.84 39.76
C LEU A 644 -3.93 -46.71 38.73
N HIS A 645 -3.92 -45.66 37.90
CA HIS A 645 -4.90 -45.51 36.84
C HIS A 645 -4.72 -46.58 35.75
N TYR A 646 -5.82 -47.21 35.33
CA TYR A 646 -5.79 -48.44 34.53
C TYR A 646 -4.96 -48.36 33.23
N ARG A 647 -4.90 -47.19 32.58
CA ARG A 647 -4.09 -46.98 31.36
C ARG A 647 -2.59 -46.92 31.67
N VAL A 648 -2.21 -46.35 32.81
CA VAL A 648 -0.81 -46.22 33.25
C VAL A 648 -0.29 -47.59 33.69
N LEU A 649 -1.08 -48.32 34.48
CA LEU A 649 -0.79 -49.72 34.82
C LEU A 649 -0.66 -50.61 33.58
N TYR A 650 -1.52 -50.43 32.56
CA TYR A 650 -1.41 -51.14 31.29
C TYR A 650 -0.08 -50.84 30.60
N GLU A 651 0.24 -49.56 30.35
CA GLU A 651 1.49 -49.14 29.68
C GLU A 651 2.74 -49.73 30.37
N ILE A 652 2.82 -49.60 31.69
CA ILE A 652 3.93 -50.11 32.51
C ILE A 652 4.01 -51.65 32.43
N SER A 653 2.86 -52.35 32.50
CA SER A 653 2.82 -53.82 32.52
C SER A 653 3.03 -54.47 31.15
N THR A 654 2.65 -53.81 30.06
CA THR A 654 2.77 -54.38 28.70
C THR A 654 3.98 -53.88 27.93
N PHE A 655 4.37 -52.62 28.10
CA PHE A 655 5.48 -52.02 27.35
C PHE A 655 6.69 -51.70 28.23
N GLY A 656 6.52 -51.46 29.53
CA GLY A 656 7.63 -51.31 30.48
C GLY A 656 8.34 -52.64 30.79
N LEU A 657 7.58 -53.62 31.32
CA LEU A 657 8.10 -54.97 31.62
C LEU A 657 8.64 -55.73 30.39
N GLN A 658 8.22 -55.34 29.17
CA GLN A 658 8.63 -55.99 27.92
C GLN A 658 9.49 -55.07 27.02
N ASP A 659 9.98 -53.93 27.54
CA ASP A 659 10.85 -53.05 26.76
C ASP A 659 12.17 -53.78 26.44
N SER A 660 12.61 -53.66 25.18
CA SER A 660 13.82 -54.30 24.69
C SER A 660 15.11 -53.67 25.25
N ALA A 661 15.01 -52.51 25.89
CA ALA A 661 16.10 -51.93 26.67
C ALA A 661 16.02 -52.38 28.14
N GLU A 662 17.00 -53.19 28.57
CA GLU A 662 17.15 -53.64 29.97
C GLU A 662 17.10 -52.50 31.01
N LYS A 663 17.52 -51.28 30.63
CA LYS A 663 17.47 -50.10 31.49
C LYS A 663 16.06 -49.63 31.83
N VAL A 664 15.06 -49.96 31.02
CA VAL A 664 13.64 -49.66 31.27
C VAL A 664 12.99 -50.82 32.02
N SER A 665 13.18 -52.06 31.54
CA SER A 665 12.57 -53.25 32.16
C SER A 665 13.14 -53.60 33.54
N CYS A 666 14.36 -53.17 33.88
CA CYS A 666 14.90 -53.26 35.26
C CYS A 666 14.44 -52.12 36.20
N GLN A 667 13.54 -51.23 35.76
CA GLN A 667 13.01 -50.12 36.57
C GLN A 667 11.52 -50.27 36.91
N VAL A 668 10.89 -51.35 36.45
CA VAL A 668 9.48 -51.72 36.68
C VAL A 668 9.39 -52.85 37.70
#